data_AF-A0A9K3PX37-F1
#
_entry.id   AF-A0A9K3PX37-F1
#
_cell.length_a   1.000
_cell.length_b   1.000
_cell.length_c   1.000
_cell.angle_alpha   90.00
_cell.angle_beta   90.00
_cell.angle_gamma   90.00
#
_symmetry.space_group_name_H-M   'P 1'
#
loop_
_entity.id
_entity.type
_entity.pdbx_description
1 polymer ?
#
loop_
_entity_poly.entity_id
_entity_poly.type
_entity_poly.pdbx_seq_one_letter_code
_entity_poly.pdbx_strand_id
1 'polypeptide(L)'
;MATSPSTPALGNDDQWELLANEDRVLLRTREQPKSAPADGKKMPSAWTILSNAVLHGGKRTVYLNDDDGDRPCVGAIGMRDISAPQLQILNHKVPSSYDGVSPSPQNLLAALMSREQVSRSEIKSEDNEDPFTVGLMTAASMNTLRVSSYSATLPADNDEFLTVVVDAIVTAGISNARAAGANADVFQFEDGSNDKIVSQRGESISSPSPQPPGTINTIILTNACLDEDTALVEAYSVAVEAKCRVMAELGINCGKNPNQIATGTGTDSAVLICSSGRNGHAPLIQLSYSGKHTLLGELIGQAVYQATLQAVTSNLDHTYRRYPKILLSSVGWYRLHQWFRRLLCAIKEGHRPLVPSHPMEPVPWPNGMNIVVGLVGLVLSYVVHRVLEDKIETSPHSWTLPRPYVSILLAVWTADRFLGAIFMPLVIHPVVLVGRLITWLLFWIPESCFDAKHPIRGFFTGCLLFLATIMLSITLASGFIMIFPTILGHFARQMRVQGDEGTCSDGRFVTMAVLPSEMEDFSRWFLQVFLVRGSLSLQLLCSIALQMAHFLERGQLQSARLQLSWLCSRDPSSLRSDELAGATIESMAENLSDSLTSPLFYYVIFGPIGAFAFRVANTLDSRVGYRGRMEWVGKCSARVDDVLNLIPARMTAVALIVTGSVWNLVGGEKYASSLEGIRIGWRDAGRCESPNAGWPMATMAGLLMVRLEKRDCYILNGPPSQSPSSTVANGIDIGRPSPNHTDIRRGFVLTETAGCMLFGVAMVATWFCF
;
A
#
# COMPACT_ATOMS: atom_id res chain seq x y z
N MET A 1 8.26 -9.41 -51.27
CA MET A 1 8.19 -8.02 -51.75
C MET A 1 8.29 -7.12 -50.52
N ALA A 2 9.44 -6.48 -50.31
CA ALA A 2 9.67 -5.58 -49.19
C ALA A 2 8.87 -4.30 -49.41
N THR A 3 7.85 -4.06 -48.59
CA THR A 3 7.14 -2.79 -48.55
C THR A 3 8.04 -1.75 -47.88
N SER A 4 8.32 -0.67 -48.60
CA SER A 4 9.08 0.49 -48.12
C SER A 4 8.50 1.04 -46.80
N PRO A 5 9.34 1.60 -45.91
CA PRO A 5 8.86 2.29 -44.73
C PRO A 5 8.09 3.54 -45.18
N SER A 6 6.81 3.64 -44.78
CA SER A 6 5.98 4.81 -45.01
C SER A 6 6.56 6.01 -44.24
N THR A 7 7.06 7.00 -44.97
CA THR A 7 7.46 8.31 -44.47
C THR A 7 6.24 9.05 -43.89
N PRO A 8 6.29 9.58 -42.65
CA PRO A 8 5.23 10.42 -42.13
C PRO A 8 5.20 11.75 -42.90
N ALA A 9 4.05 12.09 -43.48
CA ALA A 9 3.84 13.37 -44.15
C ALA A 9 3.74 14.48 -43.08
N LEU A 10 4.68 15.42 -43.12
CA LEU A 10 4.60 16.69 -42.40
C LEU A 10 3.52 17.55 -43.05
N GLY A 11 2.64 18.15 -42.25
CA GLY A 11 1.63 19.08 -42.75
C GLY A 11 2.28 20.31 -43.38
N ASN A 12 1.79 20.64 -44.59
CA ASN A 12 2.19 21.68 -45.56
C ASN A 12 3.35 21.32 -46.51
N ASP A 13 2.94 20.80 -47.67
CA ASP A 13 3.52 20.77 -49.03
C ASP A 13 5.06 20.82 -49.24
N ASP A 14 5.58 19.64 -49.65
CA ASP A 14 6.51 19.41 -50.78
C ASP A 14 7.96 19.97 -50.79
N GLN A 15 8.74 19.89 -49.70
CA GLN A 15 10.17 20.28 -49.75
C GLN A 15 11.19 19.28 -49.13
N TRP A 16 10.78 18.25 -48.37
CA TRP A 16 11.69 17.49 -47.50
C TRP A 16 11.54 15.96 -47.54
N GLU A 17 12.63 15.26 -47.22
CA GLU A 17 12.70 13.81 -47.02
C GLU A 17 13.33 13.51 -45.64
N LEU A 18 12.62 12.74 -44.81
CA LEU A 18 12.99 12.43 -43.43
C LEU A 18 13.17 10.91 -43.26
N LEU A 19 14.33 10.48 -42.76
CA LEU A 19 14.72 9.09 -42.60
C LEU A 19 15.07 8.83 -41.13
N ALA A 20 14.18 8.15 -40.41
CA ALA A 20 14.38 7.79 -39.00
C ALA A 20 14.69 6.30 -38.87
N ASN A 21 15.69 5.96 -38.05
CA ASN A 21 15.96 4.59 -37.59
C ASN A 21 16.08 4.58 -36.05
N GLU A 22 16.19 3.40 -35.44
CA GLU A 22 16.22 3.20 -33.98
C GLU A 22 17.28 4.08 -33.27
N ASP A 23 18.38 4.42 -33.96
CA ASP A 23 19.51 5.14 -33.37
C ASP A 23 19.68 6.60 -33.83
N ARG A 24 19.02 7.04 -34.91
CA ARG A 24 19.26 8.35 -35.56
C ARG A 24 18.04 8.85 -36.35
N VAL A 25 17.90 10.17 -36.45
CA VAL A 25 17.01 10.83 -37.42
C VAL A 25 17.86 11.59 -38.42
N LEU A 26 17.63 11.31 -39.71
CA LEU A 26 18.29 11.94 -40.85
C LEU A 26 17.28 12.83 -41.59
N LEU A 27 17.66 14.07 -41.91
CA LEU A 27 16.83 14.98 -42.71
C LEU A 27 17.57 15.37 -44.00
N ARG A 28 16.85 15.61 -45.09
CA ARG A 28 17.41 16.09 -46.37
C ARG A 28 16.38 16.92 -47.16
N THR A 29 16.84 17.96 -47.86
CA THR A 29 16.04 18.72 -48.86
C THR A 29 15.87 17.94 -50.18
N ARG A 30 14.70 18.04 -50.83
CA ARG A 30 14.49 17.47 -52.17
C ARG A 30 15.11 18.31 -53.30
N GLU A 31 15.24 19.62 -53.15
CA GLU A 31 15.81 20.49 -54.21
C GLU A 31 17.34 20.60 -54.15
N GLN A 32 17.98 20.46 -55.31
CA GLN A 32 19.38 20.88 -55.49
C GLN A 32 19.46 22.41 -55.61
N PRO A 33 20.45 23.07 -54.98
CA PRO A 33 20.63 24.51 -55.12
C PRO A 33 20.93 24.89 -56.59
N LYS A 34 20.20 25.88 -57.13
CA LYS A 34 20.27 26.35 -58.53
C LYS A 34 21.51 27.18 -58.89
N SER A 35 22.57 27.20 -58.08
CA SER A 35 23.82 27.92 -58.41
C SER A 35 25.03 27.03 -58.20
N ALA A 36 25.64 26.60 -59.30
CA ALA A 36 26.94 25.96 -59.32
C ALA A 36 28.05 26.98 -58.96
N PRO A 37 29.03 26.63 -58.10
CA PRO A 37 30.30 27.35 -58.04
C PRO A 37 31.07 27.16 -59.36
N ALA A 38 31.91 28.13 -59.72
CA ALA A 38 32.69 28.15 -60.97
C ALA A 38 33.73 27.00 -61.11
N ASP A 39 33.96 26.21 -60.05
CA ASP A 39 34.78 25.01 -60.10
C ASP A 39 33.87 23.78 -60.16
N GLY A 40 33.86 23.08 -61.30
CA GLY A 40 32.93 21.99 -61.66
C GLY A 40 32.90 20.72 -60.79
N LYS A 41 32.90 20.83 -59.47
CA LYS A 41 32.62 19.74 -58.53
C LYS A 41 31.15 19.77 -58.10
N LYS A 42 30.38 18.77 -58.51
CA LYS A 42 29.01 18.52 -58.02
C LYS A 42 29.04 18.35 -56.50
N MET A 43 28.33 19.20 -55.75
CA MET A 43 28.04 18.96 -54.33
C MET A 43 27.06 17.78 -54.19
N PRO A 44 27.40 16.72 -53.45
CA PRO A 44 26.44 15.67 -53.15
C PRO A 44 25.42 16.17 -52.12
N SER A 45 24.14 15.89 -52.35
CA SER A 45 23.06 16.12 -51.39
C SER A 45 23.26 15.26 -50.14
N ALA A 46 23.66 15.86 -49.02
CA ALA A 46 24.05 15.15 -47.79
C ALA A 46 22.88 14.99 -46.82
N TRP A 47 22.79 13.81 -46.19
CA TRP A 47 21.85 13.48 -45.11
C TRP A 47 22.33 14.02 -43.77
N THR A 48 21.40 14.42 -42.90
CA THR A 48 21.76 15.19 -41.72
C THR A 48 21.26 14.65 -40.38
N ILE A 49 22.16 14.32 -39.45
CA ILE A 49 21.88 13.61 -38.18
C ILE A 49 21.35 14.57 -37.11
N LEU A 50 20.12 14.35 -36.64
CA LEU A 50 19.44 15.15 -35.61
C LEU A 50 19.59 14.61 -34.18
N SER A 51 20.07 13.38 -34.01
CA SER A 51 20.28 12.74 -32.70
C SER A 51 21.28 11.59 -32.85
N ASN A 52 22.29 11.52 -31.98
CA ASN A 52 23.08 10.31 -31.76
C ASN A 52 22.56 9.63 -30.48
N ALA A 53 22.11 8.38 -30.58
CA ALA A 53 21.98 7.53 -29.41
C ALA A 53 23.36 7.31 -28.78
N VAL A 54 23.64 7.94 -27.63
CA VAL A 54 24.78 7.54 -26.78
C VAL A 54 24.36 6.27 -26.04
N LEU A 55 24.56 5.13 -26.70
CA LEU A 55 24.54 3.82 -26.07
C LEU A 55 25.81 3.65 -25.22
N HIS A 56 25.97 4.41 -24.14
CA HIS A 56 26.80 4.03 -23.00
C HIS A 56 26.31 4.79 -21.77
N GLY A 57 25.85 4.04 -20.76
CA GLY A 57 25.44 4.58 -19.48
C GLY A 57 26.48 5.55 -18.94
N GLY A 58 26.02 6.73 -18.52
CA GLY A 58 26.87 7.80 -18.04
C GLY A 58 27.73 7.36 -16.86
N LYS A 59 28.98 6.96 -17.14
CA LYS A 59 30.10 7.06 -16.22
C LYS A 59 30.74 8.43 -16.44
N ARG A 60 30.24 9.45 -15.73
CA ARG A 60 31.04 10.64 -15.41
C ARG A 60 31.08 10.76 -13.89
N THR A 61 32.12 10.14 -13.35
CA THR A 61 32.55 10.21 -11.96
C THR A 61 33.07 11.61 -11.68
N VAL A 62 32.54 12.29 -10.66
CA VAL A 62 33.23 13.45 -10.05
C VAL A 62 34.16 12.86 -8.99
N TYR A 63 35.47 12.97 -9.21
CA TYR A 63 36.47 12.63 -8.20
C TYR A 63 36.61 13.82 -7.26
N LEU A 64 36.37 13.60 -5.96
CA LEU A 64 36.98 14.42 -4.91
C LEU A 64 38.29 13.71 -4.57
N ASN A 65 39.42 14.27 -5.00
CA ASN A 65 40.71 13.89 -4.44
C ASN A 65 40.82 14.55 -3.07
N ASP A 66 40.65 13.76 -2.01
CA ASP A 66 41.23 14.04 -0.70
C ASP A 66 42.68 13.52 -0.75
N ASP A 67 43.62 14.43 -0.95
CA ASP A 67 45.02 14.20 -0.60
C ASP A 67 45.41 15.17 0.52
N ASP A 68 46.05 14.58 1.53
CA ASP A 68 46.77 15.17 2.67
C ASP A 68 45.97 15.67 3.89
N GLY A 69 46.13 14.93 4.97
CA GLY A 69 45.68 15.29 6.31
C GLY A 69 46.64 16.21 7.05
N ASP A 70 46.09 17.13 7.83
CA ASP A 70 46.39 17.28 9.26
C ASP A 70 45.34 18.19 9.91
N ARG A 71 45.06 17.97 11.19
CA ARG A 71 43.91 18.54 11.94
C ARG A 71 44.10 20.04 12.33
N PRO A 72 43.27 20.59 13.23
CA PRO A 72 42.01 21.31 13.06
C PRO A 72 42.14 22.82 13.39
N CYS A 73 41.12 23.64 13.12
CA CYS A 73 40.60 24.73 13.99
C CYS A 73 39.94 25.90 13.23
N VAL A 74 38.95 26.46 13.92
CA VAL A 74 38.14 27.64 13.66
C VAL A 74 38.98 28.91 13.50
N GLY A 75 38.61 29.79 12.55
CA GLY A 75 39.08 31.18 12.52
C GLY A 75 38.96 31.84 11.14
N ALA A 76 38.17 32.91 11.06
CA ALA A 76 38.01 33.76 9.88
C ALA A 76 39.32 34.40 9.40
N ILE A 77 39.44 34.67 8.09
CA ILE A 77 39.84 35.95 7.46
C ILE A 77 40.08 35.70 5.95
N GLY A 78 39.57 36.60 5.10
CA GLY A 78 40.14 36.82 3.77
C GLY A 78 39.19 36.81 2.58
N MET A 79 38.15 37.64 2.58
CA MET A 79 37.53 38.08 1.32
C MET A 79 38.58 38.87 0.52
N ARG A 80 39.17 38.25 -0.50
CA ARG A 80 39.73 38.91 -1.69
C ARG A 80 39.97 37.85 -2.77
N ASP A 81 39.42 38.12 -3.95
CA ASP A 81 39.67 37.48 -5.25
C ASP A 81 39.27 36.01 -5.43
N ILE A 82 37.97 35.75 -5.33
CA ILE A 82 37.33 34.69 -6.13
C ILE A 82 36.18 35.34 -6.90
N SER A 83 36.47 35.78 -8.12
CA SER A 83 35.46 36.03 -9.16
C SER A 83 34.80 34.70 -9.49
N ALA A 84 33.73 34.37 -8.77
CA ALA A 84 32.88 33.22 -9.04
C ALA A 84 32.21 33.39 -10.41
N PRO A 85 32.34 32.45 -11.36
CA PRO A 85 31.34 32.33 -12.40
C PRO A 85 30.12 31.63 -11.78
N GLN A 86 29.01 32.35 -11.79
CA GLN A 86 27.67 31.84 -11.52
C GLN A 86 27.41 30.57 -12.35
N LEU A 87 26.67 29.64 -11.77
CA LEU A 87 26.22 28.40 -12.40
C LEU A 87 25.24 28.72 -13.56
N GLN A 88 25.76 29.20 -14.69
CA GLN A 88 25.03 29.38 -15.94
C GLN A 88 25.01 28.05 -16.71
N ILE A 89 23.92 27.28 -16.58
CA ILE A 89 23.60 26.25 -17.58
C ILE A 89 22.88 26.97 -18.73
N LEU A 90 23.65 27.72 -19.52
CA LEU A 90 23.23 28.35 -20.77
C LEU A 90 24.11 27.78 -21.88
N ASN A 91 23.63 26.72 -22.54
CA ASN A 91 24.36 26.17 -23.68
C ASN A 91 23.84 26.83 -24.96
N HIS A 92 24.56 27.88 -25.37
CA HIS A 92 24.42 28.61 -26.62
C HIS A 92 24.70 27.70 -27.83
N LYS A 93 23.86 27.79 -28.87
CA LYS A 93 24.25 27.44 -30.26
C LYS A 93 23.30 28.04 -31.29
N VAL A 94 23.12 29.36 -31.21
CA VAL A 94 22.46 30.15 -32.24
C VAL A 94 23.47 31.22 -32.66
N PRO A 95 23.73 31.46 -33.96
CA PRO A 95 24.53 32.60 -34.37
C PRO A 95 23.97 33.86 -33.73
N SER A 96 24.82 34.76 -33.21
CA SER A 96 24.41 36.07 -32.68
C SER A 96 23.68 36.95 -33.70
N SER A 97 23.58 36.50 -34.95
CA SER A 97 22.85 37.11 -36.06
C SER A 97 21.47 36.49 -36.33
N TYR A 98 21.01 35.51 -35.55
CA TYR A 98 19.72 34.85 -35.76
C TYR A 98 18.55 35.68 -35.27
N ASP A 99 17.65 35.99 -36.19
CA ASP A 99 16.56 36.94 -36.02
C ASP A 99 15.19 36.29 -35.78
N GLY A 100 15.15 34.97 -35.61
CA GLY A 100 13.92 34.20 -35.42
C GLY A 100 13.08 34.00 -36.69
N VAL A 101 13.53 34.45 -37.86
CA VAL A 101 12.77 34.42 -39.12
C VAL A 101 13.61 33.87 -40.30
N SER A 102 14.91 34.18 -40.36
CA SER A 102 15.83 33.81 -41.41
C SER A 102 17.23 33.47 -40.87
N PRO A 103 17.77 32.26 -41.14
CA PRO A 103 17.11 31.17 -41.85
C PRO A 103 15.86 30.67 -41.11
N SER A 104 14.89 30.08 -41.82
CA SER A 104 13.76 29.38 -41.17
C SER A 104 14.31 28.36 -40.15
N PRO A 105 13.60 28.02 -39.06
CA PRO A 105 14.09 27.05 -38.07
C PRO A 105 14.62 25.74 -38.68
N GLN A 106 14.01 25.31 -39.80
CA GLN A 106 14.42 24.17 -40.61
C GLN A 106 15.76 24.39 -41.34
N ASN A 107 15.99 25.60 -41.86
CA ASN A 107 17.24 26.00 -42.51
C ASN A 107 18.37 26.32 -41.50
N LEU A 108 18.04 26.82 -40.29
CA LEU A 108 18.99 26.97 -39.19
C LEU A 108 19.50 25.59 -38.74
N LEU A 109 18.58 24.63 -38.62
CA LEU A 109 18.89 23.24 -38.32
C LEU A 109 19.77 22.63 -39.43
N ALA A 110 19.47 22.86 -40.71
CA ALA A 110 20.29 22.40 -41.84
C ALA A 110 21.69 23.02 -41.89
N ALA A 111 21.84 24.31 -41.54
CA ALA A 111 23.12 25.03 -41.51
C ALA A 111 24.01 24.65 -40.32
N LEU A 112 23.42 24.37 -39.15
CA LEU A 112 24.13 23.85 -37.98
C LEU A 112 24.77 22.48 -38.26
N MET A 113 24.21 21.74 -39.21
CA MET A 113 24.62 20.39 -39.52
C MET A 113 25.55 20.26 -40.74
N SER A 114 25.65 21.26 -41.63
CA SER A 114 26.59 21.25 -42.78
C SER A 114 28.04 21.57 -42.39
N ARG A 115 28.26 22.18 -41.21
CA ARG A 115 29.60 22.52 -40.68
C ARG A 115 30.40 21.33 -40.15
N GLU A 116 29.80 20.16 -39.96
CA GLU A 116 30.48 18.96 -39.43
C GLU A 116 31.28 18.18 -40.48
N GLN A 117 31.24 18.54 -41.77
CA GLN A 117 32.03 17.85 -42.81
C GLN A 117 33.46 18.38 -43.02
N VAL A 118 33.87 19.47 -42.36
CA VAL A 118 35.25 20.01 -42.44
C VAL A 118 35.92 19.95 -41.06
N SER A 119 36.27 18.74 -40.61
CA SER A 119 37.57 18.39 -40.04
C SER A 119 37.48 17.04 -39.29
N ARG A 120 37.83 15.96 -39.97
CA ARG A 120 38.22 14.68 -39.32
C ARG A 120 39.71 14.36 -39.51
N SER A 121 40.46 15.25 -40.16
CA SER A 121 41.88 15.06 -40.49
C SER A 121 42.84 15.97 -39.72
N GLU A 122 42.35 16.91 -38.91
CA GLU A 122 43.19 17.87 -38.17
C GLU A 122 42.75 17.98 -36.72
N ILE A 123 42.94 16.91 -35.94
CA ILE A 123 42.93 17.00 -34.47
C ILE A 123 44.27 16.47 -33.97
N LYS A 124 45.26 17.37 -33.99
CA LYS A 124 46.46 17.35 -33.14
C LYS A 124 46.68 18.80 -32.70
N SER A 125 47.13 18.96 -31.46
CA SER A 125 47.41 20.20 -30.70
C SER A 125 46.22 20.85 -29.98
N GLU A 126 46.25 20.68 -28.66
CA GLU A 126 46.19 21.69 -27.59
C GLU A 126 45.32 22.96 -27.79
N ASP A 127 44.48 23.22 -26.78
CA ASP A 127 43.92 24.53 -26.39
C ASP A 127 42.95 25.27 -27.34
N ASN A 128 41.90 24.60 -27.82
CA ASN A 128 40.69 25.30 -28.26
C ASN A 128 39.42 24.53 -27.85
N GLU A 129 38.79 24.96 -26.77
CA GLU A 129 37.40 24.59 -26.45
C GLU A 129 36.47 25.21 -27.52
N ASP A 130 35.87 24.38 -28.38
CA ASP A 130 34.82 24.81 -29.30
C ASP A 130 33.59 25.31 -28.50
N PRO A 131 33.20 26.61 -28.56
CA PRO A 131 32.40 27.22 -27.49
C PRO A 131 30.89 26.92 -27.51
N PHE A 132 30.40 26.03 -28.38
CA PHE A 132 28.96 25.92 -28.61
C PHE A 132 28.59 24.48 -28.91
N THR A 133 28.16 23.65 -27.94
CA THR A 133 27.48 22.37 -28.21
C THR A 133 26.48 22.08 -27.08
N VAL A 134 25.18 22.02 -27.41
CA VAL A 134 24.14 21.62 -26.45
C VAL A 134 23.93 20.12 -26.53
N GLY A 135 24.47 19.36 -25.58
CA GLY A 135 24.23 17.93 -25.47
C GLY A 135 23.00 17.63 -24.61
N LEU A 136 22.01 16.90 -25.14
CA LEU A 136 20.98 16.28 -24.31
C LEU A 136 21.57 15.01 -23.66
N MET A 137 21.48 14.91 -22.33
CA MET A 137 22.22 13.92 -21.54
C MET A 137 21.74 12.47 -21.70
N THR A 138 20.49 12.24 -22.13
CA THR A 138 19.88 10.90 -22.22
C THR A 138 18.93 10.81 -23.43
N ALA A 139 18.95 9.68 -24.14
CA ALA A 139 18.14 9.47 -25.33
C ALA A 139 16.75 8.90 -24.98
N ALA A 140 15.69 9.58 -25.40
CA ALA A 140 14.34 9.01 -25.48
C ALA A 140 14.17 8.30 -26.84
N SER A 141 13.16 7.44 -26.97
CA SER A 141 12.84 6.81 -28.26
C SER A 141 12.40 7.86 -29.28
N MET A 142 13.12 7.93 -30.41
CA MET A 142 12.82 8.89 -31.49
C MET A 142 11.45 8.67 -32.15
N ASN A 143 10.87 7.47 -32.00
CA ASN A 143 9.51 7.18 -32.46
C ASN A 143 8.44 8.03 -31.75
N THR A 144 8.80 8.62 -30.60
CA THR A 144 7.92 9.48 -29.80
C THR A 144 8.11 10.97 -30.06
N LEU A 145 9.00 11.36 -30.99
CA LEU A 145 9.25 12.78 -31.30
C LEU A 145 7.98 13.46 -31.80
N ARG A 146 7.62 14.58 -31.20
CA ARG A 146 6.49 15.42 -31.58
C ARG A 146 6.90 16.88 -31.58
N VAL A 147 6.36 17.62 -32.54
CA VAL A 147 6.58 19.05 -32.69
C VAL A 147 5.21 19.72 -32.63
N SER A 148 5.12 20.80 -31.86
CA SER A 148 3.93 21.63 -31.79
C SER A 148 4.33 23.09 -31.91
N SER A 149 3.70 23.78 -32.86
CA SER A 149 4.01 25.16 -33.22
C SER A 149 2.79 26.03 -32.94
N TYR A 150 2.98 27.08 -32.16
CA TYR A 150 1.95 28.07 -31.83
C TYR A 150 2.47 29.46 -32.13
N SER A 151 1.61 30.31 -32.69
CA SER A 151 1.94 31.69 -32.96
C SER A 151 0.76 32.60 -32.64
N ALA A 152 1.07 33.83 -32.26
CA ALA A 152 0.09 34.87 -32.05
C ALA A 152 0.61 36.20 -32.62
N THR A 153 -0.29 36.93 -33.27
CA THR A 153 0.02 38.21 -33.90
C THR A 153 -0.54 39.34 -33.05
N LEU A 154 0.34 40.27 -32.67
CA LEU A 154 0.05 41.46 -31.89
C LEU A 154 0.06 42.69 -32.82
N PRO A 155 -0.85 43.65 -32.61
CA PRO A 155 -0.75 44.97 -33.24
C PRO A 155 0.43 45.74 -32.65
N ALA A 156 1.27 46.35 -33.49
CA ALA A 156 2.38 47.21 -33.08
C ALA A 156 2.13 48.68 -33.48
N ASP A 157 2.85 49.61 -32.85
CA ASP A 157 2.80 51.02 -33.24
C ASP A 157 3.39 51.20 -34.65
N ASN A 158 2.65 51.87 -35.55
CA ASN A 158 2.91 52.12 -36.98
C ASN A 158 2.32 51.12 -38.01
N ASP A 159 1.13 50.56 -37.79
CA ASP A 159 0.45 49.62 -38.73
C ASP A 159 1.25 48.33 -39.04
N GLU A 160 2.30 48.03 -38.25
CA GLU A 160 3.05 46.78 -38.32
C GLU A 160 2.47 45.72 -37.38
N PHE A 161 2.59 44.45 -37.76
CA PHE A 161 2.12 43.31 -36.97
C PHE A 161 3.33 42.51 -36.43
N LEU A 162 3.44 42.38 -35.12
CA LEU A 162 4.47 41.56 -34.48
C LEU A 162 3.93 40.16 -34.22
N THR A 163 4.53 39.14 -34.84
CA THR A 163 4.14 37.75 -34.61
C THR A 163 5.12 37.08 -33.66
N VAL A 164 4.63 36.63 -32.50
CA VAL A 164 5.36 35.77 -31.58
C VAL A 164 5.14 34.32 -31.99
N VAL A 165 6.21 33.54 -32.09
CA VAL A 165 6.18 32.12 -32.44
C VAL A 165 6.86 31.32 -31.33
N VAL A 166 6.26 30.18 -31.00
CA VAL A 166 6.81 29.19 -30.08
C VAL A 166 6.68 27.80 -30.69
N ASP A 167 7.82 27.13 -30.87
CA ASP A 167 7.89 25.73 -31.27
C ASP A 167 8.35 24.87 -30.09
N ALA A 168 7.60 23.83 -29.75
CA ALA A 168 7.99 22.83 -28.77
C ALA A 168 8.27 21.49 -29.45
N ILE A 169 9.47 20.97 -29.27
CA ILE A 169 9.92 19.66 -29.74
C ILE A 169 10.09 18.75 -28.53
N VAL A 170 9.30 17.68 -28.46
CA VAL A 170 9.29 16.77 -27.30
C VAL A 170 9.52 15.33 -27.74
N THR A 171 10.35 14.61 -26.98
CA THR A 171 10.44 13.13 -27.02
C THR A 171 10.13 12.60 -25.63
N ALA A 172 9.52 11.41 -25.54
CA ALA A 172 9.06 10.88 -24.26
C ALA A 172 9.32 9.37 -24.10
N GLY A 173 9.93 9.01 -22.97
CA GLY A 173 9.99 7.65 -22.44
C GLY A 173 9.55 7.64 -20.99
N ILE A 174 8.51 6.87 -20.64
CA ILE A 174 7.93 6.88 -19.28
C ILE A 174 8.22 5.60 -18.46
N SER A 175 9.22 4.81 -18.86
CA SER A 175 9.59 3.56 -18.17
C SER A 175 10.01 3.79 -16.71
N ASN A 176 10.70 4.88 -16.43
CA ASN A 176 11.18 5.31 -15.11
C ASN A 176 10.45 6.58 -14.62
N ALA A 177 9.15 6.72 -14.88
CA ALA A 177 8.38 7.87 -14.43
C ALA A 177 8.50 8.08 -12.91
N ARG A 178 8.76 9.32 -12.48
CA ARG A 178 9.02 9.71 -11.09
C ARG A 178 8.20 10.94 -10.70
N ALA A 179 7.80 10.99 -9.43
CA ALA A 179 7.26 12.18 -8.80
C ALA A 179 8.38 13.00 -8.17
N ALA A 180 8.32 14.32 -8.28
CA ALA A 180 9.17 15.22 -7.51
C ALA A 180 9.00 14.95 -6.01
N GLY A 181 10.11 14.87 -5.26
CA GLY A 181 10.12 14.50 -3.84
C GLY A 181 10.05 12.99 -3.55
N ALA A 182 9.99 12.13 -4.57
CA ALA A 182 10.13 10.69 -4.38
C ALA A 182 11.55 10.32 -3.92
N ASN A 183 11.68 9.25 -3.11
CA ASN A 183 12.97 8.78 -2.59
C ASN A 183 13.97 8.52 -3.73
N ALA A 184 15.21 9.01 -3.57
CA ALA A 184 16.31 8.76 -4.51
C ALA A 184 16.71 7.27 -4.52
N ASP A 185 17.22 6.81 -5.66
CA ASP A 185 17.94 5.53 -5.75
C ASP A 185 19.40 5.78 -5.33
N VAL A 186 19.84 5.19 -4.22
CA VAL A 186 21.23 5.30 -3.76
C VAL A 186 21.96 4.05 -4.25
N PHE A 187 22.97 4.26 -5.08
CA PHE A 187 23.87 3.21 -5.55
C PHE A 187 25.17 3.31 -4.76
N GLN A 188 25.54 2.24 -4.07
CA GLN A 188 26.84 2.12 -3.43
C GLN A 188 27.71 1.26 -4.34
N PHE A 189 28.73 1.85 -4.94
CA PHE A 189 29.66 1.14 -5.80
C PHE A 189 30.82 0.65 -4.93
N GLU A 190 30.94 -0.67 -4.75
CA GLU A 190 32.17 -1.26 -4.20
C GLU A 190 33.17 -1.45 -5.34
N ASP A 191 34.40 -0.99 -5.12
CA ASP A 191 35.49 -1.09 -6.08
C ASP A 191 35.76 -2.56 -6.44
N GLY A 192 35.52 -2.89 -7.71
CA GLY A 192 35.89 -4.18 -8.27
C GLY A 192 34.94 -5.31 -7.90
N SER A 193 33.96 -5.52 -8.77
CA SER A 193 33.12 -6.72 -8.94
C SER A 193 31.85 -6.86 -8.08
N ASN A 194 30.73 -6.91 -8.81
CA ASN A 194 29.35 -7.24 -8.44
C ASN A 194 28.51 -6.16 -7.73
N ASP A 195 27.55 -5.62 -8.50
CA ASP A 195 26.48 -4.71 -8.08
C ASP A 195 25.68 -5.28 -6.89
N LYS A 196 25.93 -4.77 -5.68
CA LYS A 196 25.04 -4.99 -4.52
C LYS A 196 24.19 -3.75 -4.28
N ILE A 197 22.89 -3.89 -4.50
CA ILE A 197 21.87 -2.88 -4.19
C ILE A 197 21.64 -2.88 -2.67
N VAL A 198 22.08 -1.85 -1.96
CA VAL A 198 21.80 -1.67 -0.53
C VAL A 198 21.02 -0.37 -0.34
N SER A 199 19.74 -0.48 0.05
CA SER A 199 18.94 0.69 0.44
C SER A 199 19.24 1.03 1.91
N GLN A 200 19.68 2.26 2.20
CA GLN A 200 20.02 2.69 3.57
C GLN A 200 18.80 2.98 4.48
N ARG A 201 17.58 2.60 4.09
CA ARG A 201 16.36 2.85 4.89
C ARG A 201 15.50 1.62 5.19
N GLY A 202 16.08 0.43 5.16
CA GLY A 202 15.43 -0.78 5.68
C GLY A 202 14.24 -1.31 4.87
N GLU A 203 13.99 -0.78 3.67
CA GLU A 203 13.02 -1.34 2.74
C GLU A 203 13.72 -2.25 1.72
N SER A 204 13.37 -3.55 1.74
CA SER A 204 13.80 -4.51 0.72
C SER A 204 13.19 -4.12 -0.63
N ILE A 205 14.02 -3.63 -1.55
CA ILE A 205 13.57 -3.33 -2.92
C ILE A 205 13.48 -4.63 -3.70
N SER A 206 12.26 -5.09 -3.98
CA SER A 206 11.98 -6.25 -4.83
C SER A 206 11.91 -5.86 -6.31
N SER A 207 12.91 -5.18 -6.84
CA SER A 207 13.05 -5.01 -8.30
C SER A 207 14.45 -5.39 -8.75
N PRO A 208 14.63 -6.54 -9.42
CA PRO A 208 15.90 -6.91 -10.01
C PRO A 208 16.08 -6.10 -11.30
N SER A 209 17.29 -5.58 -11.52
CA SER A 209 17.78 -4.79 -12.66
C SER A 209 17.28 -3.34 -12.80
N PRO A 210 18.19 -2.38 -13.13
CA PRO A 210 17.80 -1.03 -13.50
C PRO A 210 16.91 -1.07 -14.75
N GLN A 211 15.69 -0.54 -14.64
CA GLN A 211 14.83 -0.41 -15.82
C GLN A 211 15.50 0.51 -16.84
N PRO A 212 15.35 0.24 -18.16
CA PRO A 212 15.90 1.09 -19.19
C PRO A 212 15.41 2.55 -18.97
N PRO A 213 16.32 3.53 -18.94
CA PRO A 213 15.97 4.90 -18.59
C PRO A 213 15.01 5.49 -19.63
N GLY A 214 13.86 5.95 -19.15
CA GLY A 214 12.95 6.79 -19.90
C GLY A 214 13.30 8.26 -19.66
N THR A 215 13.15 9.10 -20.67
CA THR A 215 13.37 10.54 -20.50
C THR A 215 12.33 11.35 -21.28
N ILE A 216 11.91 12.48 -20.72
CA ILE A 216 11.17 13.49 -21.46
C ILE A 216 12.12 14.63 -21.78
N ASN A 217 12.55 14.71 -23.05
CA ASN A 217 13.36 15.83 -23.53
C ASN A 217 12.44 16.86 -24.19
N THR A 218 12.54 18.11 -23.77
CA THR A 218 11.74 19.24 -24.27
C THR A 218 12.65 20.33 -24.81
N ILE A 219 12.51 20.69 -26.08
CA ILE A 219 13.20 21.84 -26.67
C ILE A 219 12.13 22.87 -27.03
N ILE A 220 12.34 24.11 -26.62
CA ILE A 220 11.43 25.23 -26.86
C ILE A 220 12.21 26.25 -27.67
N LEU A 221 11.67 26.64 -28.81
CA LEU A 221 12.22 27.67 -29.69
C LEU A 221 11.25 28.84 -29.72
N THR A 222 11.75 30.05 -29.54
CA THR A 222 10.95 31.26 -29.71
C THR A 222 11.73 32.37 -30.39
N ASN A 223 11.02 33.16 -31.20
CA ASN A 223 11.57 34.37 -31.82
C ASN A 223 11.57 35.59 -30.88
N ALA A 224 10.95 35.49 -29.69
CA ALA A 224 11.03 36.53 -28.67
C ALA A 224 12.42 36.54 -28.00
N CYS A 225 12.90 37.73 -27.63
CA CYS A 225 14.09 37.91 -26.83
C CYS A 225 13.71 38.02 -25.35
N LEU A 226 14.29 37.13 -24.55
CA LEU A 226 14.14 37.11 -23.09
C LEU A 226 15.41 37.74 -22.50
N ASP A 227 15.37 39.04 -22.31
CA ASP A 227 16.53 39.88 -21.93
C ASP A 227 16.89 39.72 -20.44
N GLU A 228 15.89 39.45 -19.60
CA GLU A 228 16.10 39.26 -18.17
C GLU A 228 16.07 37.77 -17.77
N ASP A 229 16.94 37.39 -16.83
CA ASP A 229 16.95 36.06 -16.21
C ASP A 229 15.58 35.68 -15.63
N THR A 230 14.81 36.66 -15.17
CA THR A 230 13.43 36.52 -14.67
C THR A 230 12.51 35.94 -15.74
N ALA A 231 12.52 36.50 -16.95
CA ALA A 231 11.72 36.05 -18.07
C ALA A 231 12.13 34.66 -18.57
N LEU A 232 13.42 34.29 -18.46
CA LEU A 232 13.89 32.95 -18.78
C LEU A 232 13.40 31.91 -17.76
N VAL A 233 13.51 32.20 -16.47
CA VAL A 233 13.08 31.30 -15.38
C VAL A 233 11.57 31.06 -15.41
N GLU A 234 10.78 32.09 -15.70
CA GLU A 234 9.33 31.96 -15.81
C GLU A 234 8.91 31.11 -17.02
N ALA A 235 9.52 31.34 -18.18
CA ALA A 235 9.26 30.57 -19.40
C ALA A 235 9.59 29.08 -19.18
N TYR A 236 10.72 28.80 -18.51
CA TYR A 236 11.09 27.44 -18.12
C TYR A 236 10.08 26.82 -17.15
N SER A 237 9.64 27.59 -16.14
CA SER A 237 8.65 27.13 -15.15
C SER A 237 7.33 26.77 -15.80
N VAL A 238 6.83 27.60 -16.73
CA VAL A 238 5.61 27.35 -17.50
C VAL A 238 5.72 26.06 -18.32
N ALA A 239 6.86 25.82 -18.96
CA ALA A 239 7.11 24.58 -19.71
C ALA A 239 7.10 23.33 -18.82
N VAL A 240 7.78 23.39 -17.66
CA VAL A 240 7.79 22.27 -16.70
C VAL A 240 6.38 21.99 -16.19
N GLU A 241 5.60 23.01 -15.88
CA GLU A 241 4.22 22.85 -15.45
C GLU A 241 3.32 22.23 -16.52
N ALA A 242 3.46 22.65 -17.78
CA ALA A 242 2.71 22.09 -18.91
C ALA A 242 2.98 20.58 -19.05
N LYS A 243 4.25 20.16 -18.92
CA LYS A 243 4.63 18.74 -18.90
C LYS A 243 4.02 18.00 -17.69
N CYS A 244 4.14 18.56 -16.49
CA CYS A 244 3.57 17.96 -15.27
C CYS A 244 2.05 17.75 -15.39
N ARG A 245 1.35 18.72 -15.99
CA ARG A 245 -0.09 18.64 -16.25
C ARG A 245 -0.44 17.44 -17.14
N VAL A 246 0.31 17.20 -18.22
CA VAL A 246 0.10 16.03 -19.10
C VAL A 246 0.24 14.72 -18.32
N MET A 247 1.27 14.61 -17.47
CA MET A 247 1.49 13.40 -16.66
C MET A 247 0.31 13.14 -15.72
N ALA A 248 -0.26 14.19 -15.13
CA ALA A 248 -1.42 14.10 -14.26
C ALA A 248 -2.71 13.73 -15.02
N GLU A 249 -2.98 14.36 -16.17
CA GLU A 249 -4.17 14.08 -16.97
C GLU A 249 -4.18 12.64 -17.54
N LEU A 250 -3.03 12.16 -17.98
CA LEU A 250 -2.87 10.77 -18.44
C LEU A 250 -2.92 9.77 -17.27
N GLY A 251 -2.67 10.22 -16.04
CA GLY A 251 -2.65 9.40 -14.84
C GLY A 251 -1.39 8.53 -14.75
N ILE A 252 -0.24 9.06 -15.18
CA ILE A 252 1.03 8.34 -15.14
C ILE A 252 1.49 8.23 -13.68
N ASN A 253 1.58 7.01 -13.17
CA ASN A 253 2.01 6.76 -11.79
C ASN A 253 3.54 6.79 -11.64
N CYS A 254 4.00 7.21 -10.47
CA CYS A 254 5.40 7.09 -10.08
C CYS A 254 5.79 5.61 -9.94
N GLY A 255 6.90 5.21 -10.56
CA GLY A 255 7.38 3.83 -10.52
C GLY A 255 7.84 3.35 -9.14
N LYS A 256 8.07 4.27 -8.18
CA LYS A 256 8.45 3.94 -6.79
C LYS A 256 7.25 3.90 -5.85
N ASN A 257 6.32 4.84 -6.04
CA ASN A 257 5.13 4.94 -5.23
C ASN A 257 3.90 4.96 -6.16
N PRO A 258 3.22 3.82 -6.33
CA PRO A 258 2.07 3.71 -7.23
C PRO A 258 0.92 4.64 -6.87
N ASN A 259 0.88 5.19 -5.64
CA ASN A 259 -0.16 6.10 -5.17
C ASN A 259 0.13 7.57 -5.48
N GLN A 260 1.29 7.88 -6.05
CA GLN A 260 1.65 9.22 -6.48
C GLN A 260 1.66 9.32 -8.00
N ILE A 261 1.19 10.47 -8.50
CA ILE A 261 1.29 10.84 -9.91
C ILE A 261 2.73 11.29 -10.17
N ALA A 262 3.32 10.80 -11.27
CA ALA A 262 4.63 11.23 -11.71
C ALA A 262 4.56 12.66 -12.26
N THR A 263 5.59 13.47 -11.98
CA THR A 263 5.75 14.83 -12.52
C THR A 263 6.62 14.85 -13.77
N GLY A 264 7.28 13.74 -14.07
CA GLY A 264 8.23 13.59 -15.15
C GLY A 264 8.93 12.24 -15.09
N THR A 265 10.16 12.17 -15.59
CA THR A 265 11.06 11.04 -15.38
C THR A 265 12.26 11.45 -14.54
N GLY A 266 13.04 10.45 -14.10
CA GLY A 266 14.27 10.71 -13.34
C GLY A 266 15.38 11.43 -14.11
N THR A 267 15.23 11.65 -15.43
CA THR A 267 16.30 12.19 -16.30
C THR A 267 15.81 13.26 -17.27
N ASP A 268 14.65 13.86 -17.00
CA ASP A 268 14.06 14.88 -17.87
C ASP A 268 15.04 16.01 -18.18
N SER A 269 15.06 16.45 -19.44
CA SER A 269 15.87 17.58 -19.88
C SER A 269 14.99 18.59 -20.61
N ALA A 270 15.19 19.89 -20.33
CA ALA A 270 14.48 20.96 -21.03
C ALA A 270 15.46 22.04 -21.46
N VAL A 271 15.32 22.51 -22.70
CA VAL A 271 16.15 23.55 -23.32
C VAL A 271 15.23 24.63 -23.88
N LEU A 272 15.50 25.88 -23.54
CA LEU A 272 14.81 27.04 -24.08
C LEU A 272 15.78 27.83 -24.96
N ILE A 273 15.38 28.13 -26.19
CA ILE A 273 16.16 28.86 -27.18
C ILE A 273 15.35 30.08 -27.60
N CYS A 274 15.90 31.26 -27.35
CA CYS A 274 15.32 32.56 -27.66
C CYS A 274 16.21 33.35 -28.64
N SER A 275 15.66 34.36 -29.30
CA SER A 275 16.45 35.26 -30.16
C SER A 275 17.35 36.17 -29.30
N SER A 276 18.57 36.47 -29.77
CA SER A 276 19.49 37.43 -29.12
C SER A 276 19.53 38.81 -29.78
N GLY A 277 18.59 39.11 -30.69
CA GLY A 277 18.60 40.34 -31.50
C GLY A 277 19.51 40.26 -32.74
N ARG A 278 19.24 41.08 -33.76
CA ARG A 278 19.98 41.12 -35.04
C ARG A 278 21.19 42.04 -34.93
N ASN A 279 22.42 41.58 -35.23
CA ASN A 279 23.56 42.42 -35.67
C ASN A 279 23.65 43.84 -35.02
N GLY A 280 23.68 43.92 -33.68
CA GLY A 280 23.80 45.20 -32.97
C GLY A 280 22.56 46.11 -32.98
N HIS A 281 21.41 45.60 -33.39
CA HIS A 281 20.10 46.26 -33.32
C HIS A 281 19.23 45.59 -32.24
N ALA A 282 18.45 46.40 -31.53
CA ALA A 282 17.54 45.92 -30.50
C ALA A 282 16.58 44.84 -31.06
N PRO A 283 16.28 43.77 -30.29
CA PRO A 283 15.36 42.73 -30.71
C PRO A 283 13.97 43.29 -31.01
N LEU A 284 13.30 42.76 -32.04
CA LEU A 284 11.94 43.16 -32.44
C LEU A 284 10.89 42.94 -31.34
N ILE A 285 11.11 41.92 -30.50
CA ILE A 285 10.21 41.57 -29.39
C ILE A 285 11.08 41.30 -28.17
N GLN A 286 11.11 42.24 -27.24
CA GLN A 286 11.86 42.15 -25.99
C GLN A 286 10.89 42.02 -24.82
N LEU A 287 11.06 40.99 -24.01
CA LEU A 287 10.15 40.69 -22.90
C LEU A 287 10.95 40.56 -21.61
N SER A 288 10.63 41.41 -20.63
CA SER A 288 11.10 41.29 -19.24
C SER A 288 10.28 40.31 -18.40
N TYR A 289 9.18 39.77 -18.95
CA TYR A 289 8.23 38.93 -18.21
C TYR A 289 7.59 37.89 -19.13
N SER A 290 7.46 36.64 -18.68
CA SER A 290 6.94 35.52 -19.49
C SER A 290 6.03 34.54 -18.73
N GLY A 291 5.56 34.93 -17.54
CA GLY A 291 4.67 34.14 -16.71
C GLY A 291 3.33 33.76 -17.38
N LYS A 292 2.53 32.95 -16.69
CA LYS A 292 1.30 32.30 -17.22
C LYS A 292 0.25 33.25 -17.77
N HIS A 293 0.22 34.50 -17.30
CA HIS A 293 -0.72 35.52 -17.76
C HIS A 293 -0.18 36.37 -18.92
N THR A 294 0.98 35.99 -19.47
CA THR A 294 1.54 36.59 -20.68
C THR A 294 1.17 35.77 -21.90
N LEU A 295 1.11 36.43 -23.06
CA LEU A 295 0.89 35.75 -24.33
C LEU A 295 2.00 34.73 -24.62
N LEU A 296 3.26 35.06 -24.33
CA LEU A 296 4.37 34.11 -24.52
C LEU A 296 4.23 32.89 -23.60
N GLY A 297 3.89 33.10 -22.32
CA GLY A 297 3.63 32.02 -21.38
C GLY A 297 2.46 31.14 -21.79
N GLU A 298 1.38 31.72 -22.33
CA GLU A 298 0.27 30.95 -22.92
C GLU A 298 0.76 30.07 -24.07
N LEU A 299 1.49 30.63 -25.03
CA LEU A 299 1.99 29.90 -26.21
C LEU A 299 2.98 28.79 -25.81
N ILE A 300 3.91 29.05 -24.89
CA ILE A 300 4.83 28.03 -24.34
C ILE A 300 4.03 26.92 -23.66
N GLY A 301 3.06 27.27 -22.83
CA GLY A 301 2.21 26.31 -22.14
C GLY A 301 1.45 25.41 -23.12
N GLN A 302 0.85 26.00 -24.16
CA GLN A 302 0.10 25.25 -25.19
C GLN A 302 1.02 24.35 -26.03
N ALA A 303 2.14 24.88 -26.52
CA ALA A 303 3.09 24.14 -27.35
C ALA A 303 3.67 22.93 -26.61
N VAL A 304 4.19 23.15 -25.39
CA VAL A 304 4.79 22.07 -24.59
C VAL A 304 3.76 21.04 -24.16
N TYR A 305 2.56 21.48 -23.76
CA TYR A 305 1.46 20.58 -23.38
C TYR A 305 1.10 19.66 -24.55
N GLN A 306 0.84 20.20 -25.75
CA GLN A 306 0.45 19.38 -26.89
C GLN A 306 1.56 18.44 -27.34
N ALA A 307 2.79 18.93 -27.46
CA ALA A 307 3.92 18.11 -27.87
C ALA A 307 4.17 16.96 -26.88
N THR A 308 4.08 17.24 -25.57
CA THR A 308 4.26 16.23 -24.52
C THR A 308 3.11 15.23 -24.49
N LEU A 309 1.85 15.69 -24.61
CA LEU A 309 0.68 14.82 -24.64
C LEU A 309 0.77 13.80 -25.78
N GLN A 310 1.12 14.27 -26.98
CA GLN A 310 1.28 13.41 -28.14
C GLN A 310 2.48 12.47 -27.99
N ALA A 311 3.60 12.94 -27.46
CA ALA A 311 4.81 12.14 -27.28
C ALA A 311 4.59 11.01 -26.26
N VAL A 312 4.00 11.31 -25.09
CA VAL A 312 3.69 10.31 -24.05
C VAL A 312 2.62 9.33 -24.53
N THR A 313 1.59 9.81 -25.23
CA THR A 313 0.56 8.93 -25.82
C THR A 313 1.17 8.00 -26.87
N SER A 314 2.08 8.49 -27.71
CA SER A 314 2.83 7.66 -28.66
C SER A 314 3.67 6.62 -27.95
N ASN A 315 4.31 6.97 -26.83
CA ASN A 315 5.08 6.02 -26.02
C ASN A 315 4.20 4.88 -25.48
N LEU A 316 3.01 5.24 -24.97
CA LEU A 316 2.00 4.26 -24.52
C LEU A 316 1.49 3.39 -25.68
N ASP A 317 1.24 3.98 -26.84
CA ASP A 317 0.82 3.26 -28.04
C ASP A 317 1.85 2.21 -28.48
N HIS A 318 3.14 2.54 -28.44
CA HIS A 318 4.20 1.57 -28.70
C HIS A 318 4.23 0.46 -27.65
N THR A 319 4.10 0.82 -26.37
CA THR A 319 4.14 -0.13 -25.24
C THR A 319 2.96 -1.12 -25.27
N TYR A 320 1.76 -0.63 -25.59
CA TYR A 320 0.52 -1.40 -25.60
C TYR A 320 0.06 -1.82 -26.99
N ARG A 321 0.93 -1.74 -28.02
CA ARG A 321 0.61 -2.06 -29.43
C ARG A 321 0.04 -3.46 -29.63
N ARG A 322 0.41 -4.42 -28.76
CA ARG A 322 -0.06 -5.82 -28.82
C ARG A 322 -1.50 -6.02 -28.35
N TYR A 323 -2.09 -5.02 -27.69
CA TYR A 323 -3.45 -5.12 -27.16
C TYR A 323 -4.48 -4.57 -28.17
N PRO A 324 -5.66 -5.22 -28.30
CA PRO A 324 -6.67 -4.78 -29.24
C PRO A 324 -7.25 -3.41 -28.85
N LYS A 325 -7.11 -2.43 -29.75
CA LYS A 325 -7.62 -1.05 -29.55
C LYS A 325 -9.16 -0.94 -29.60
N ILE A 326 -9.86 -1.98 -30.07
CA ILE A 326 -11.33 -2.05 -30.11
C ILE A 326 -11.94 -2.04 -28.69
N LEU A 327 -11.25 -2.62 -27.71
CA LEU A 327 -11.74 -2.71 -26.33
C LEU A 327 -11.42 -1.46 -25.52
N LEU A 328 -10.16 -1.01 -25.57
CA LEU A 328 -9.66 0.14 -24.82
C LEU A 328 -8.58 0.85 -25.63
N SER A 329 -8.48 2.18 -25.46
CA SER A 329 -7.31 2.92 -25.95
C SER A 329 -6.04 2.46 -25.23
N SER A 330 -4.85 2.76 -25.75
CA SER A 330 -3.58 2.41 -25.10
C SER A 330 -3.46 3.02 -23.70
N VAL A 331 -4.04 4.22 -23.50
CA VAL A 331 -4.20 4.84 -22.16
C VAL A 331 -5.15 4.02 -21.27
N GLY A 332 -6.25 3.51 -21.83
CA GLY A 332 -7.16 2.61 -21.13
C GLY A 332 -6.50 1.29 -20.71
N TRP A 333 -5.72 0.68 -21.61
CA TRP A 333 -4.93 -0.52 -21.30
C TRP A 333 -3.86 -0.27 -20.23
N TYR A 334 -3.18 0.88 -20.29
CA TYR A 334 -2.28 1.31 -19.24
C TYR A 334 -2.98 1.42 -17.89
N ARG A 335 -4.13 2.10 -17.82
CA ARG A 335 -4.92 2.25 -16.59
C ARG A 335 -5.40 0.89 -16.05
N LEU A 336 -5.84 -0.01 -16.91
CA LEU A 336 -6.25 -1.36 -16.53
C LEU A 336 -5.07 -2.19 -16.00
N HIS A 337 -3.91 -2.11 -16.63
CA HIS A 337 -2.71 -2.81 -16.17
C HIS A 337 -2.23 -2.26 -14.83
N GLN A 338 -2.25 -0.94 -14.64
CA GLN A 338 -1.94 -0.30 -13.36
C GLN A 338 -2.95 -0.70 -12.28
N TRP A 339 -4.24 -0.77 -12.63
CA TRP A 339 -5.27 -1.30 -11.74
C TRP A 339 -4.99 -2.74 -11.33
N PHE A 340 -4.65 -3.62 -12.26
CA PHE A 340 -4.36 -5.02 -11.97
C PHE A 340 -3.09 -5.19 -11.12
N ARG A 341 -2.05 -4.38 -11.37
CA ARG A 341 -0.85 -4.34 -10.53
C ARG A 341 -1.17 -3.86 -9.11
N ARG A 342 -1.97 -2.79 -8.97
CA ARG A 342 -2.44 -2.30 -7.66
C ARG A 342 -3.26 -3.37 -6.94
N LEU A 343 -4.11 -4.11 -7.66
CA LEU A 343 -4.86 -5.23 -7.10
C LEU A 343 -3.92 -6.34 -6.60
N LEU A 344 -2.94 -6.76 -7.39
CA LEU A 344 -1.97 -7.78 -6.99
C LEU A 344 -1.09 -7.32 -5.83
N CYS A 345 -0.65 -6.07 -5.82
CA CYS A 345 0.06 -5.47 -4.68
C CYS A 345 -0.84 -5.42 -3.45
N ALA A 346 -2.09 -4.96 -3.55
CA ALA A 346 -3.04 -4.94 -2.45
C ALA A 346 -3.37 -6.35 -1.91
N ILE A 347 -3.40 -7.37 -2.78
CA ILE A 347 -3.58 -8.77 -2.37
C ILE A 347 -2.31 -9.31 -1.68
N LYS A 348 -1.13 -9.01 -2.23
CA LYS A 348 0.17 -9.52 -1.76
C LYS A 348 0.63 -8.83 -0.48
N GLU A 349 0.50 -7.51 -0.42
CA GLU A 349 0.87 -6.68 0.72
C GLU A 349 -0.25 -6.67 1.78
N GLY A 350 -1.49 -6.98 1.39
CA GLY A 350 -2.67 -6.56 2.14
C GLY A 350 -2.76 -5.03 2.14
N HIS A 351 -3.91 -4.43 2.48
CA HIS A 351 -3.76 -3.22 3.28
C HIS A 351 -2.96 -3.67 4.48
N ARG A 352 -1.87 -2.95 4.81
CA ARG A 352 -1.22 -3.08 6.11
C ARG A 352 -2.36 -3.24 7.11
N PRO A 353 -2.51 -4.40 7.74
CA PRO A 353 -3.48 -4.48 8.80
C PRO A 353 -3.12 -3.36 9.79
N LEU A 354 -4.01 -3.03 10.71
CA LEU A 354 -3.58 -2.40 11.96
C LEU A 354 -2.68 -3.37 12.78
N VAL A 355 -1.84 -4.15 12.10
CA VAL A 355 -0.69 -4.84 12.64
C VAL A 355 0.34 -3.75 12.88
N PRO A 356 0.74 -3.57 14.14
CA PRO A 356 1.83 -2.67 14.51
C PRO A 356 3.04 -2.86 13.59
N SER A 357 3.80 -1.80 13.33
CA SER A 357 5.02 -1.86 12.50
C SER A 357 6.07 -2.85 13.00
N HIS A 358 5.92 -3.33 14.24
CA HIS A 358 6.79 -4.31 14.87
C HIS A 358 6.10 -5.67 14.96
N PRO A 359 6.76 -6.76 14.53
CA PRO A 359 6.22 -8.10 14.67
C PRO A 359 5.91 -8.39 16.14
N MET A 360 4.79 -9.06 16.40
CA MET A 360 4.45 -9.55 17.74
C MET A 360 5.61 -10.41 18.23
N GLU A 361 6.01 -10.26 19.49
CA GLU A 361 6.93 -11.23 20.07
C GLU A 361 6.28 -12.62 20.02
N PRO A 362 7.01 -13.65 19.56
CA PRO A 362 6.43 -14.95 19.32
C PRO A 362 5.84 -15.52 20.61
N VAL A 363 4.57 -15.92 20.53
CA VAL A 363 3.92 -16.67 21.61
C VAL A 363 4.70 -17.99 21.79
N PRO A 364 5.00 -18.40 23.03
CA PRO A 364 5.73 -19.63 23.28
C PRO A 364 5.06 -20.83 22.61
N TRP A 365 5.86 -21.68 21.97
CA TRP A 365 5.36 -22.94 21.41
C TRP A 365 4.85 -23.84 22.53
N PRO A 366 3.77 -24.60 22.31
CA PRO A 366 3.32 -25.57 23.29
C PRO A 366 4.39 -26.65 23.48
N ASN A 367 4.61 -27.05 24.74
CA ASN A 367 5.53 -28.13 25.07
C ASN A 367 5.09 -29.45 24.43
N GLY A 368 6.02 -30.37 24.19
CA GLY A 368 5.73 -31.65 23.51
C GLY A 368 4.59 -32.44 24.14
N MET A 369 4.46 -32.42 25.46
CA MET A 369 3.34 -33.07 26.17
C MET A 369 1.99 -32.43 25.84
N ASN A 370 1.91 -31.10 25.74
CA ASN A 370 0.68 -30.42 25.33
C ASN A 370 0.31 -30.79 23.89
N ILE A 371 1.29 -30.91 23.00
CA ILE A 371 1.02 -31.35 21.61
C ILE A 371 0.39 -32.74 21.61
N VAL A 372 0.95 -33.70 22.37
CA VAL A 372 0.40 -35.05 22.48
C VAL A 372 -1.01 -35.04 23.04
N VAL A 373 -1.25 -34.33 24.15
CA VAL A 373 -2.58 -34.22 24.77
C VAL A 373 -3.59 -33.58 23.82
N GLY A 374 -3.19 -32.54 23.08
CA GLY A 374 -4.04 -31.87 22.10
C GLY A 374 -4.41 -32.78 20.93
N LEU A 375 -3.45 -33.53 20.38
CA LEU A 375 -3.71 -34.50 19.30
C LEU A 375 -4.62 -35.64 19.77
N VAL A 376 -4.37 -36.20 20.95
CA VAL A 376 -5.24 -37.23 21.55
C VAL A 376 -6.64 -36.68 21.79
N GLY A 377 -6.75 -35.44 22.29
CA GLY A 377 -8.02 -34.75 22.50
C GLY A 377 -8.83 -34.57 21.21
N LEU A 378 -8.17 -34.22 20.10
CA LEU A 378 -8.82 -34.12 18.78
C LEU A 378 -9.32 -35.49 18.29
N VAL A 379 -8.53 -36.55 18.44
CA VAL A 379 -8.93 -37.91 18.06
C VAL A 379 -10.14 -38.36 18.89
N LEU A 380 -10.09 -38.18 20.21
CA LEU A 380 -11.22 -38.51 21.09
C LEU A 380 -12.47 -37.70 20.73
N SER A 381 -12.32 -36.43 20.37
CA SER A 381 -13.44 -35.60 19.93
C SER A 381 -14.07 -36.13 18.64
N TYR A 382 -13.27 -36.58 17.68
CA TYR A 382 -13.79 -37.22 16.47
C TYR A 382 -14.46 -38.58 16.75
N VAL A 383 -13.92 -39.38 17.68
CA VAL A 383 -14.58 -40.63 18.11
C VAL A 383 -15.95 -40.33 18.72
N VAL A 384 -16.05 -39.32 19.58
CA VAL A 384 -17.34 -38.85 20.13
C VAL A 384 -18.28 -38.39 19.00
N HIS A 385 -17.77 -37.66 18.01
CA HIS A 385 -18.55 -37.26 16.84
C HIS A 385 -19.20 -38.46 16.15
N ARG A 386 -18.41 -39.51 15.86
CA ARG A 386 -18.87 -40.72 15.21
C ARG A 386 -19.92 -41.48 16.01
N VAL A 387 -19.67 -41.66 17.31
CA VAL A 387 -20.63 -42.34 18.20
C VAL A 387 -21.97 -41.61 18.26
N LEU A 388 -21.96 -40.27 18.21
CA LEU A 388 -23.19 -39.48 18.18
C LEU A 388 -23.92 -39.59 16.83
N GLU A 389 -23.18 -39.55 15.72
CA GLU A 389 -23.73 -39.68 14.36
C GLU A 389 -24.41 -41.05 14.17
N ASP A 390 -23.72 -42.15 14.50
CA ASP A 390 -24.25 -43.52 14.40
C ASP A 390 -25.52 -43.72 15.25
N LYS A 391 -25.56 -43.13 16.45
CA LYS A 391 -26.74 -43.22 17.34
C LYS A 391 -27.96 -42.49 16.79
N ILE A 392 -27.75 -41.36 16.10
CA ILE A 392 -28.82 -40.58 15.48
C ILE A 392 -29.43 -41.35 14.31
N GLU A 393 -28.60 -41.98 13.48
CA GLU A 393 -29.07 -42.76 12.33
C GLU A 393 -29.87 -44.00 12.73
N THR A 394 -29.55 -44.60 13.89
CA THR A 394 -30.13 -45.87 14.33
C THR A 394 -31.37 -45.73 15.24
N SER A 395 -31.71 -44.52 15.70
CA SER A 395 -32.77 -44.30 16.71
C SER A 395 -34.01 -43.58 16.16
N PRO A 396 -35.21 -44.18 16.19
CA PRO A 396 -36.45 -43.56 15.68
C PRO A 396 -37.00 -42.41 16.56
N HIS A 397 -36.45 -42.21 17.76
CA HIS A 397 -36.71 -41.06 18.64
C HIS A 397 -35.50 -40.11 18.69
N SER A 398 -35.02 -39.70 17.51
CA SER A 398 -33.80 -38.89 17.32
C SER A 398 -33.82 -37.47 17.92
N TRP A 399 -34.94 -37.05 18.53
CA TRP A 399 -35.11 -35.73 19.15
C TRP A 399 -34.46 -35.61 20.54
N THR A 400 -34.01 -36.70 21.14
CA THR A 400 -33.37 -36.72 22.47
C THR A 400 -31.86 -36.94 22.44
N LEU A 401 -31.27 -37.11 21.25
CA LEU A 401 -29.83 -37.32 21.07
C LEU A 401 -29.16 -36.02 20.64
N PRO A 402 -28.04 -35.62 21.27
CA PRO A 402 -27.36 -34.38 20.94
C PRO A 402 -26.80 -34.46 19.52
N ARG A 403 -27.02 -33.42 18.72
CA ARG A 403 -26.38 -33.35 17.41
C ARG A 403 -24.84 -33.34 17.54
N PRO A 404 -24.12 -33.82 16.51
CA PRO A 404 -22.66 -33.90 16.50
C PRO A 404 -21.88 -32.59 16.74
N TYR A 405 -22.56 -31.45 16.92
CA TYR A 405 -21.96 -30.15 17.20
C TYR A 405 -21.20 -30.09 18.53
N VAL A 406 -21.61 -30.86 19.55
CA VAL A 406 -20.88 -30.88 20.85
C VAL A 406 -19.44 -31.36 20.67
N SER A 407 -19.19 -32.32 19.77
CA SER A 407 -17.84 -32.83 19.52
C SER A 407 -16.92 -31.80 18.86
N ILE A 408 -17.50 -30.85 18.11
CA ILE A 408 -16.76 -29.74 17.50
C ILE A 408 -16.29 -28.78 18.60
N LEU A 409 -17.14 -28.44 19.57
CA LEU A 409 -16.72 -27.62 20.72
C LEU A 409 -15.63 -28.32 21.54
N LEU A 410 -15.69 -29.64 21.69
CA LEU A 410 -14.66 -30.41 22.40
C LEU A 410 -13.31 -30.35 21.65
N ALA A 411 -13.34 -30.52 20.33
CA ALA A 411 -12.16 -30.40 19.49
C ALA A 411 -11.58 -28.98 19.49
N VAL A 412 -12.44 -27.95 19.45
CA VAL A 412 -12.04 -26.55 19.50
C VAL A 412 -11.39 -26.21 20.85
N TRP A 413 -11.99 -26.65 21.96
CA TRP A 413 -11.43 -26.44 23.30
C TRP A 413 -10.07 -27.13 23.45
N THR A 414 -9.96 -28.39 23.04
CA THR A 414 -8.67 -29.13 23.08
C THR A 414 -7.61 -28.47 22.19
N ALA A 415 -7.97 -28.06 20.97
CA ALA A 415 -7.06 -27.37 20.06
C ALA A 415 -6.60 -26.01 20.59
N ASP A 416 -7.51 -25.19 21.13
CA ASP A 416 -7.16 -23.89 21.71
C ASP A 416 -6.20 -24.04 22.89
N ARG A 417 -6.52 -24.93 23.84
CA ARG A 417 -5.78 -25.09 25.09
C ARG A 417 -4.41 -25.73 24.94
N PHE A 418 -4.28 -26.71 24.04
CA PHE A 418 -3.08 -27.56 24.00
C PHE A 418 -2.24 -27.37 22.73
N LEU A 419 -2.86 -27.06 21.58
CA LEU A 419 -2.15 -26.89 20.32
C LEU A 419 -1.85 -25.42 20.01
N GLY A 420 -2.60 -24.49 20.60
CA GLY A 420 -2.35 -23.05 20.48
C GLY A 420 -2.26 -22.59 19.02
N ALA A 421 -1.16 -21.90 18.68
CA ALA A 421 -0.91 -21.36 17.35
C ALA A 421 -0.50 -22.41 16.30
N ILE A 422 -0.07 -23.62 16.71
CA ILE A 422 0.32 -24.69 15.76
C ILE A 422 -0.86 -25.12 14.90
N PHE A 423 -2.05 -25.18 15.52
CA PHE A 423 -3.26 -25.65 14.85
C PHE A 423 -3.78 -24.68 13.77
N MET A 424 -3.34 -23.41 13.79
CA MET A 424 -3.79 -22.39 12.83
C MET A 424 -2.66 -21.47 12.37
N PRO A 425 -2.03 -21.74 11.21
CA PRO A 425 -1.09 -20.82 10.61
C PRO A 425 -1.78 -19.55 10.11
N LEU A 426 -1.17 -18.39 10.37
CA LEU A 426 -1.68 -17.04 10.01
C LEU A 426 -2.06 -16.88 8.52
N VAL A 427 -1.41 -17.61 7.63
CA VAL A 427 -1.61 -17.51 6.17
C VAL A 427 -3.01 -17.99 5.74
N ILE A 428 -3.56 -19.00 6.43
CA ILE A 428 -4.83 -19.66 6.08
C ILE A 428 -5.91 -19.36 7.15
N HIS A 429 -5.68 -18.37 8.00
CA HIS A 429 -6.58 -18.05 9.09
C HIS A 429 -7.88 -17.39 8.55
N PRO A 430 -9.09 -17.89 8.87
CA PRO A 430 -10.35 -17.39 8.33
C PRO A 430 -10.53 -15.88 8.53
N VAL A 431 -10.20 -15.37 9.73
CA VAL A 431 -10.26 -13.93 10.04
C VAL A 431 -9.30 -13.09 9.20
N VAL A 432 -8.11 -13.61 8.87
CA VAL A 432 -7.14 -12.90 8.02
C VAL A 432 -7.67 -12.83 6.59
N LEU A 433 -8.28 -13.90 6.10
CA LEU A 433 -8.94 -13.93 4.78
C LEU A 433 -10.11 -12.94 4.73
N VAL A 434 -10.94 -12.87 5.78
CA VAL A 434 -12.02 -11.87 5.92
C VAL A 434 -11.45 -10.45 5.92
N GLY A 435 -10.37 -10.20 6.67
CA GLY A 435 -9.70 -8.89 6.66
C GLY A 435 -9.17 -8.48 5.28
N ARG A 436 -8.66 -9.44 4.50
CA ARG A 436 -8.26 -9.21 3.10
C ARG A 436 -9.47 -8.95 2.21
N LEU A 437 -10.58 -9.66 2.42
CA LEU A 437 -11.82 -9.41 1.70
C LEU A 437 -12.39 -8.01 1.97
N ILE A 438 -12.44 -7.59 3.24
CA ILE A 438 -12.89 -6.24 3.63
C ILE A 438 -12.05 -5.18 2.94
N THR A 439 -10.72 -5.36 2.97
CA THR A 439 -9.78 -4.47 2.29
C THR A 439 -10.09 -4.37 0.80
N TRP A 440 -10.31 -5.52 0.16
CA TRP A 440 -10.64 -5.59 -1.25
C TRP A 440 -11.96 -4.87 -1.56
N LEU A 441 -13.00 -5.05 -0.74
CA LEU A 441 -14.28 -4.36 -0.89
C LEU A 441 -14.17 -2.84 -0.68
N LEU A 442 -13.39 -2.40 0.32
CA LEU A 442 -13.16 -0.98 0.60
C LEU A 442 -12.49 -0.25 -0.56
N PHE A 443 -11.61 -0.92 -1.31
CA PHE A 443 -10.94 -0.35 -2.48
C PHE A 443 -11.92 0.10 -3.58
N TRP A 444 -13.09 -0.54 -3.68
CA TRP A 444 -14.11 -0.20 -4.67
C TRP A 444 -15.02 0.96 -4.26
N ILE A 445 -14.90 1.46 -3.04
CA ILE A 445 -15.72 2.56 -2.53
C ILE A 445 -15.15 3.89 -3.04
N PRO A 446 -15.94 4.71 -3.77
CA PRO A 446 -15.51 6.04 -4.21
C PRO A 446 -15.14 6.96 -3.03
N GLU A 447 -14.13 7.81 -3.21
CA GLU A 447 -13.70 8.77 -2.16
C GLU A 447 -14.82 9.67 -1.65
N SER A 448 -15.81 9.98 -2.49
CA SER A 448 -16.98 10.78 -2.14
C SER A 448 -17.87 10.15 -1.06
N CYS A 449 -17.76 8.84 -0.83
CA CYS A 449 -18.47 8.14 0.25
C CYS A 449 -17.82 8.33 1.63
N PHE A 450 -16.54 8.73 1.68
CA PHE A 450 -15.83 9.04 2.92
C PHE A 450 -15.92 10.53 3.29
N ASP A 451 -16.49 11.37 2.42
CA ASP A 451 -16.70 12.79 2.69
C ASP A 451 -17.82 13.01 3.71
N ALA A 452 -17.52 13.74 4.77
CA ALA A 452 -18.48 14.13 5.80
C ALA A 452 -19.67 14.95 5.26
N LYS A 453 -19.51 15.59 4.08
CA LYS A 453 -20.59 16.34 3.41
C LYS A 453 -21.72 15.46 2.88
N HIS A 454 -21.48 14.16 2.69
CA HIS A 454 -22.46 13.23 2.14
C HIS A 454 -22.73 12.03 3.06
N PRO A 455 -23.25 12.27 4.28
CA PRO A 455 -23.37 11.24 5.32
C PRO A 455 -24.28 10.07 4.92
N ILE A 456 -25.36 10.37 4.19
CA ILE A 456 -26.33 9.37 3.72
C ILE A 456 -25.66 8.40 2.74
N ARG A 457 -24.86 8.91 1.80
CA ARG A 457 -24.14 8.08 0.83
C ARG A 457 -23.12 7.18 1.53
N GLY A 458 -22.31 7.76 2.43
CA GLY A 458 -21.36 6.98 3.24
C GLY A 458 -22.04 5.86 4.03
N PHE A 459 -23.17 6.16 4.68
CA PHE A 459 -23.93 5.19 5.47
C PHE A 459 -24.48 4.03 4.63
N PHE A 460 -25.16 4.31 3.51
CA PHE A 460 -25.72 3.25 2.65
C PHE A 460 -24.61 2.39 2.01
N THR A 461 -23.51 3.00 1.58
CA THR A 461 -22.36 2.24 1.09
C THR A 461 -21.75 1.37 2.20
N GLY A 462 -21.69 1.88 3.44
CA GLY A 462 -21.30 1.11 4.62
C GLY A 462 -22.22 -0.09 4.90
N CYS A 463 -23.53 0.08 4.79
CA CYS A 463 -24.50 -1.02 4.90
C CYS A 463 -24.30 -2.08 3.80
N LEU A 464 -24.05 -1.64 2.56
CA LEU A 464 -23.78 -2.56 1.45
C LEU A 464 -22.46 -3.32 1.67
N LEU A 465 -21.42 -2.64 2.14
CA LEU A 465 -20.14 -3.25 2.52
C LEU A 465 -20.35 -4.32 3.59
N PHE A 466 -21.13 -4.02 4.63
CA PHE A 466 -21.47 -4.95 5.70
C PHE A 466 -22.17 -6.21 5.16
N LEU A 467 -23.26 -6.02 4.40
CA LEU A 467 -24.03 -7.13 3.83
C LEU A 467 -23.20 -7.96 2.86
N ALA A 468 -22.43 -7.34 1.98
CA ALA A 468 -21.57 -8.03 1.03
C ALA A 468 -20.49 -8.85 1.74
N THR A 469 -19.86 -8.29 2.78
CA THR A 469 -18.82 -8.99 3.56
C THR A 469 -19.40 -10.21 4.26
N ILE A 470 -20.54 -10.07 4.95
CA ILE A 470 -21.17 -11.18 5.66
C ILE A 470 -21.67 -12.25 4.68
N MET A 471 -22.42 -11.88 3.65
CA MET A 471 -22.99 -12.83 2.70
C MET A 471 -21.90 -13.60 1.96
N LEU A 472 -20.86 -12.93 1.47
CA LEU A 472 -19.77 -13.58 0.77
C LEU A 472 -18.97 -14.49 1.70
N SER A 473 -18.69 -14.05 2.93
CA SER A 473 -17.96 -14.87 3.91
C SER A 473 -18.73 -16.13 4.30
N ILE A 474 -20.03 -16.00 4.61
CA ILE A 474 -20.89 -17.14 4.95
C ILE A 474 -21.03 -18.09 3.76
N THR A 475 -21.22 -17.56 2.55
CA THR A 475 -21.37 -18.37 1.33
C THR A 475 -20.09 -19.15 1.05
N LEU A 476 -18.93 -18.50 1.14
CA LEU A 476 -17.63 -19.16 0.95
C LEU A 476 -17.36 -20.20 2.03
N ALA A 477 -17.63 -19.90 3.30
CA ALA A 477 -17.42 -20.84 4.40
C ALA A 477 -18.36 -22.06 4.28
N SER A 478 -19.64 -21.83 4.02
CA SER A 478 -20.64 -22.89 3.84
C SER A 478 -20.35 -23.73 2.60
N GLY A 479 -20.01 -23.07 1.48
CA GLY A 479 -19.61 -23.72 0.25
C GLY A 479 -18.36 -24.57 0.45
N PHE A 480 -17.36 -24.08 1.17
CA PHE A 480 -16.15 -24.85 1.47
C PHE A 480 -16.45 -26.06 2.35
N ILE A 481 -17.27 -25.91 3.41
CA ILE A 481 -17.67 -27.01 4.29
C ILE A 481 -18.52 -28.07 3.55
N MET A 482 -19.32 -27.69 2.56
CA MET A 482 -20.17 -28.64 1.82
C MET A 482 -19.44 -29.26 0.61
N ILE A 483 -18.83 -28.44 -0.23
CA ILE A 483 -18.32 -28.86 -1.54
C ILE A 483 -16.98 -29.60 -1.41
N PHE A 484 -16.07 -29.11 -0.55
CA PHE A 484 -14.74 -29.69 -0.44
C PHE A 484 -14.76 -31.16 0.03
N PRO A 485 -15.50 -31.52 1.10
CA PRO A 485 -15.63 -32.92 1.51
C PRO A 485 -16.20 -33.82 0.42
N THR A 486 -17.19 -33.35 -0.34
CA THR A 486 -17.80 -34.14 -1.42
C THR A 486 -16.85 -34.35 -2.59
N ILE A 487 -16.05 -33.34 -2.95
CA ILE A 487 -14.98 -33.49 -3.96
C ILE A 487 -13.93 -34.50 -3.48
N LEU A 488 -13.50 -34.38 -2.23
CA LEU A 488 -12.50 -35.28 -1.65
C LEU A 488 -13.02 -36.72 -1.58
N GLY A 489 -14.27 -36.91 -1.17
CA GLY A 489 -14.95 -38.21 -1.17
C GLY A 489 -15.10 -38.80 -2.57
N HIS A 490 -15.41 -37.98 -3.58
CA HIS A 490 -15.46 -38.43 -4.98
C HIS A 490 -14.09 -38.89 -5.48
N PHE A 491 -13.04 -38.12 -5.21
CA PHE A 491 -11.66 -38.49 -5.56
C PHE A 491 -11.22 -39.79 -4.87
N ALA A 492 -11.54 -39.95 -3.58
CA ALA A 492 -11.26 -41.17 -2.84
C ALA A 492 -11.98 -42.40 -3.42
N ARG A 493 -13.23 -42.25 -3.89
CA ARG A 493 -13.95 -43.32 -4.60
C ARG A 493 -13.28 -43.69 -5.92
N GLN A 494 -12.85 -42.71 -6.72
CA GLN A 494 -12.17 -42.96 -8.01
C GLN A 494 -10.86 -43.73 -7.83
N MET A 495 -10.03 -43.34 -6.86
CA MET A 495 -8.77 -44.02 -6.54
C MET A 495 -8.98 -45.47 -6.11
N ARG A 496 -10.11 -45.77 -5.44
CA ARG A 496 -10.45 -47.13 -5.03
C ARG A 496 -10.87 -48.01 -6.20
N VAL A 497 -11.67 -47.49 -7.14
CA VAL A 497 -12.12 -48.23 -8.34
C VAL A 497 -10.92 -48.62 -9.23
N GLN A 498 -9.92 -47.75 -9.37
CA GLN A 498 -8.69 -48.07 -10.11
C GLN A 498 -7.80 -49.12 -9.42
N GLY A 499 -7.92 -49.28 -8.10
CA GLY A 499 -7.18 -50.30 -7.33
C GLY A 499 -7.75 -51.72 -7.48
N ASP A 500 -9.05 -51.86 -7.76
CA ASP A 500 -9.71 -53.16 -7.91
C ASP A 500 -9.54 -53.75 -9.34
N GLU A 501 -9.22 -52.94 -10.35
CA GLU A 501 -9.01 -53.41 -11.73
C GLU A 501 -7.54 -53.79 -12.04
N GLY A 502 -6.61 -53.56 -11.11
CA GLY A 502 -5.18 -53.87 -11.26
C GLY A 502 -4.74 -55.03 -10.36
N THR A 503 -4.48 -56.20 -10.95
CA THR A 503 -3.80 -57.32 -10.29
C THR A 503 -2.49 -56.86 -9.62
N CYS A 504 -2.39 -56.98 -8.29
CA CYS A 504 -1.10 -57.06 -7.60
C CYS A 504 -1.20 -57.93 -6.36
N SER A 505 -0.91 -59.22 -6.56
CA SER A 505 -0.36 -60.11 -5.55
C SER A 505 1.05 -59.60 -5.18
N ASP A 506 1.14 -58.66 -4.24
CA ASP A 506 2.27 -58.58 -3.30
C ASP A 506 1.98 -57.45 -2.30
N GLY A 507 1.81 -57.86 -1.05
CA GLY A 507 1.45 -56.98 0.04
C GLY A 507 2.51 -55.92 0.29
N ARG A 508 2.09 -54.64 0.23
CA ARG A 508 2.50 -53.49 1.06
C ARG A 508 2.20 -52.19 0.32
N PHE A 509 0.92 -51.91 0.08
CA PHE A 509 0.43 -50.55 0.19
C PHE A 509 -0.71 -50.57 1.20
N VAL A 510 -0.49 -49.86 2.30
CA VAL A 510 -1.47 -49.61 3.35
C VAL A 510 -2.50 -48.63 2.77
N THR A 511 -3.34 -49.13 1.87
CA THR A 511 -4.56 -48.48 1.37
C THR A 511 -5.78 -49.23 1.87
N MET A 512 -5.67 -49.81 3.07
CA MET A 512 -6.84 -50.19 3.86
C MET A 512 -7.17 -49.08 4.86
N ALA A 513 -8.47 -48.83 4.97
CA ALA A 513 -9.18 -48.40 6.17
C ALA A 513 -9.53 -46.92 6.33
N VAL A 514 -9.86 -46.19 5.25
CA VAL A 514 -10.87 -45.13 5.39
C VAL A 514 -11.88 -45.30 4.26
N LEU A 515 -13.13 -45.64 4.59
CA LEU A 515 -14.20 -45.67 3.60
C LEU A 515 -14.36 -44.24 3.03
N PRO A 516 -14.63 -44.06 1.73
CA PRO A 516 -14.79 -42.71 1.17
C PRO A 516 -15.85 -41.84 1.87
N SER A 517 -16.86 -42.46 2.48
CA SER A 517 -17.82 -41.79 3.37
C SER A 517 -17.16 -41.27 4.65
N GLU A 518 -16.27 -42.05 5.27
CA GLU A 518 -15.54 -41.63 6.48
C GLU A 518 -14.56 -40.48 6.21
N MET A 519 -13.95 -40.40 5.02
CA MET A 519 -13.15 -39.23 4.64
C MET A 519 -14.01 -37.98 4.46
N GLU A 520 -15.19 -38.13 3.86
CA GLU A 520 -16.14 -37.03 3.68
C GLU A 520 -16.63 -36.49 5.05
N ASP A 521 -17.01 -37.37 5.96
CA ASP A 521 -17.48 -36.96 7.29
C ASP A 521 -16.36 -36.36 8.15
N PHE A 522 -15.19 -36.98 8.18
CA PHE A 522 -14.02 -36.44 8.87
C PHE A 522 -13.64 -35.05 8.36
N SER A 523 -13.56 -34.88 7.04
CA SER A 523 -13.18 -33.59 6.46
C SER A 523 -14.23 -32.51 6.73
N ARG A 524 -15.51 -32.84 6.67
CA ARG A 524 -16.61 -31.93 7.04
C ARG A 524 -16.50 -31.49 8.50
N TRP A 525 -16.32 -32.44 9.41
CA TRP A 525 -16.12 -32.17 10.84
C TRP A 525 -14.88 -31.30 11.08
N PHE A 526 -13.74 -31.68 10.47
CA PHE A 526 -12.47 -30.97 10.62
C PHE A 526 -12.56 -29.52 10.13
N LEU A 527 -13.21 -29.27 8.98
CA LEU A 527 -13.41 -27.92 8.47
C LEU A 527 -14.28 -27.06 9.39
N GLN A 528 -15.29 -27.64 10.03
CA GLN A 528 -16.11 -26.94 11.03
C GLN A 528 -15.29 -26.62 12.28
N VAL A 529 -14.49 -27.57 12.78
CA VAL A 529 -13.55 -27.35 13.90
C VAL A 529 -12.58 -26.23 13.55
N PHE A 530 -11.99 -26.25 12.35
CA PHE A 530 -11.06 -25.24 11.86
C PHE A 530 -11.71 -23.85 11.80
N LEU A 531 -12.94 -23.75 11.27
CA LEU A 531 -13.67 -22.49 11.16
C LEU A 531 -14.01 -21.89 12.54
N VAL A 532 -14.51 -22.71 13.46
CA VAL A 532 -14.91 -22.27 14.81
C VAL A 532 -13.67 -21.93 15.64
N ARG A 533 -12.61 -22.74 15.56
CA ARG A 533 -11.34 -22.46 16.23
C ARG A 533 -10.71 -21.15 15.73
N GLY A 534 -10.81 -20.84 14.45
CA GLY A 534 -10.37 -19.56 13.89
C GLY A 534 -11.25 -18.37 14.30
N SER A 535 -12.43 -18.62 14.87
CA SER A 535 -13.33 -17.59 15.38
C SER A 535 -13.11 -17.26 16.86
N LEU A 536 -12.27 -18.04 17.56
CA LEU A 536 -12.03 -17.99 19.01
C LEU A 536 -10.53 -17.81 19.31
N SER A 537 -10.18 -17.14 20.41
CA SER A 537 -8.77 -16.92 20.75
C SER A 537 -8.47 -16.76 22.25
N LEU A 538 -8.94 -17.68 23.10
CA LEU A 538 -8.73 -17.61 24.55
C LEU A 538 -7.26 -17.85 24.93
N GLN A 539 -6.64 -18.93 24.43
CA GLN A 539 -5.23 -19.22 24.75
C GLN A 539 -4.29 -18.10 24.34
N LEU A 540 -4.52 -17.49 23.17
CA LEU A 540 -3.73 -16.36 22.66
C LEU A 540 -3.87 -15.14 23.58
N LEU A 541 -5.12 -14.79 23.95
CA LEU A 541 -5.41 -13.67 24.85
C LEU A 541 -4.70 -13.83 26.19
N CYS A 542 -4.82 -15.01 26.80
CA CYS A 542 -4.16 -15.36 28.05
C CYS A 542 -2.63 -15.29 27.96
N SER A 543 -2.06 -15.80 26.86
CA SER A 543 -0.60 -15.82 26.67
C SER A 543 -0.04 -14.40 26.55
N ILE A 544 -0.73 -13.52 25.83
CA ILE A 544 -0.34 -12.11 25.69
C ILE A 544 -0.43 -11.39 27.04
N ALA A 545 -1.51 -11.59 27.81
CA ALA A 545 -1.65 -11.00 29.15
C ALA A 545 -0.52 -11.43 30.10
N LEU A 546 -0.16 -12.72 30.09
CA LEU A 546 0.97 -13.21 30.89
C LEU A 546 2.32 -12.65 30.44
N GLN A 547 2.54 -12.54 29.13
CA GLN A 547 3.74 -11.92 28.58
C GLN A 547 3.83 -10.44 29.00
N MET A 548 2.70 -9.73 28.99
CA MET A 548 2.62 -8.37 29.48
C MET A 548 2.98 -8.25 30.97
N ALA A 549 2.44 -9.13 31.81
CA ALA A 549 2.82 -9.18 33.22
C ALA A 549 4.34 -9.36 33.40
N HIS A 550 4.95 -10.22 32.59
CA HIS A 550 6.39 -10.51 32.64
C HIS A 550 7.25 -9.32 32.23
N PHE A 551 6.86 -8.59 31.18
CA PHE A 551 7.58 -7.36 30.78
C PHE A 551 7.52 -6.30 31.87
N LEU A 552 6.34 -6.10 32.49
CA LEU A 552 6.17 -5.10 33.53
C LEU A 552 6.91 -5.49 34.82
N GLU A 553 6.92 -6.77 35.18
CA GLU A 553 7.69 -7.30 36.30
C GLU A 553 9.20 -7.07 36.12
N ARG A 554 9.69 -7.19 34.88
CA ARG A 554 11.11 -6.96 34.52
C ARG A 554 11.46 -5.50 34.21
N GLY A 555 10.52 -4.57 34.31
CA GLY A 555 10.73 -3.16 33.95
C GLY A 555 10.97 -2.91 32.44
N GLN A 556 10.62 -3.85 31.57
CA GLN A 556 10.81 -3.79 30.12
C GLN A 556 9.68 -2.99 29.44
N LEU A 557 9.57 -1.70 29.79
CA LEU A 557 8.46 -0.85 29.35
C LEU A 557 8.37 -0.69 27.83
N GLN A 558 9.50 -0.67 27.12
CA GLN A 558 9.46 -0.54 25.66
C GLN A 558 8.84 -1.77 24.99
N SER A 559 9.24 -2.99 25.40
CA SER A 559 8.62 -4.23 24.92
C SER A 559 7.14 -4.29 25.30
N ALA A 560 6.79 -3.88 26.52
CA ALA A 560 5.41 -3.77 26.98
C ALA A 560 4.56 -2.83 26.09
N ARG A 561 5.09 -1.67 25.70
CA ARG A 561 4.41 -0.73 24.80
C ARG A 561 4.21 -1.31 23.40
N LEU A 562 5.25 -1.93 22.85
CA LEU A 562 5.17 -2.59 21.55
C LEU A 562 4.13 -3.71 21.56
N GLN A 563 4.13 -4.54 22.61
CA GLN A 563 3.20 -5.66 22.73
C GLN A 563 1.74 -5.19 22.95
N LEU A 564 1.51 -4.11 23.72
CA LEU A 564 0.16 -3.59 23.98
C LEU A 564 -0.57 -3.19 22.68
N SER A 565 0.16 -2.71 21.66
CA SER A 565 -0.43 -2.35 20.36
C SER A 565 -1.05 -3.53 19.59
N TRP A 566 -0.76 -4.77 19.99
CA TRP A 566 -1.41 -5.97 19.49
C TRP A 566 -2.69 -6.35 20.23
N LEU A 567 -2.94 -5.75 21.39
CA LEU A 567 -4.08 -6.04 22.25
C LEU A 567 -5.17 -4.96 22.14
N CYS A 568 -4.78 -3.70 21.92
CA CYS A 568 -5.69 -2.59 21.75
C CYS A 568 -5.16 -1.52 20.78
N SER A 569 -6.06 -0.67 20.31
CA SER A 569 -5.78 0.42 19.35
C SER A 569 -5.29 1.72 20.01
N ARG A 570 -5.11 1.75 21.33
CA ARG A 570 -4.62 2.93 22.07
C ARG A 570 -3.13 3.13 21.80
N ASP A 571 -2.70 4.38 21.59
CA ASP A 571 -1.27 4.70 21.47
C ASP A 571 -0.53 4.39 22.80
N PRO A 572 0.41 3.42 22.82
CA PRO A 572 1.11 3.03 24.02
C PRO A 572 2.34 3.90 24.32
N SER A 573 2.75 4.79 23.39
CA SER A 573 4.05 5.50 23.43
C SER A 573 4.33 6.25 24.74
N SER A 574 3.29 6.86 25.32
CA SER A 574 3.36 7.71 26.52
C SER A 574 2.80 7.06 27.79
N LEU A 575 2.46 5.77 27.75
CA LEU A 575 1.85 5.07 28.88
C LEU A 575 2.90 4.67 29.93
N ARG A 576 2.53 4.87 31.20
CA ARG A 576 3.28 4.43 32.38
C ARG A 576 2.99 2.95 32.69
N SER A 577 3.78 2.35 33.58
CA SER A 577 3.66 0.92 33.95
C SER A 577 2.26 0.55 34.44
N ASP A 578 1.65 1.38 35.28
CA ASP A 578 0.29 1.21 35.78
C ASP A 578 -0.75 1.33 34.67
N GLU A 579 -0.59 2.29 33.76
CA GLU A 579 -1.52 2.45 32.63
C GLU A 579 -1.40 1.31 31.60
N LEU A 580 -0.21 0.74 31.42
CA LEU A 580 0.01 -0.45 30.62
C LEU A 580 -0.67 -1.67 31.26
N ALA A 581 -0.57 -1.82 32.59
CA ALA A 581 -1.26 -2.87 33.32
C ALA A 581 -2.78 -2.71 33.24
N GLY A 582 -3.28 -1.50 33.45
CA GLY A 582 -4.70 -1.16 33.32
C GLY A 582 -5.25 -1.48 31.93
N ALA A 583 -4.58 -1.00 30.88
CA ALA A 583 -4.97 -1.28 29.49
C ALA A 583 -4.95 -2.78 29.17
N THR A 584 -3.99 -3.53 29.74
CA THR A 584 -3.94 -4.99 29.56
C THR A 584 -5.15 -5.68 30.20
N ILE A 585 -5.53 -5.27 31.42
CA ILE A 585 -6.70 -5.82 32.13
C ILE A 585 -8.00 -5.45 31.43
N GLU A 586 -8.15 -4.18 31.01
CA GLU A 586 -9.28 -3.68 30.22
C GLU A 586 -9.47 -4.53 28.96
N SER A 587 -8.43 -4.63 28.13
CA SER A 587 -8.51 -5.35 26.87
C SER A 587 -8.63 -6.86 27.05
N MET A 588 -8.12 -7.43 28.13
CA MET A 588 -8.36 -8.85 28.44
C MET A 588 -9.82 -9.12 28.78
N ALA A 589 -10.46 -8.27 29.60
CA ALA A 589 -11.85 -8.42 29.96
C ALA A 589 -12.78 -8.18 28.75
N GLU A 590 -12.52 -7.13 27.97
CA GLU A 590 -13.26 -6.82 26.74
C GLU A 590 -13.14 -7.95 25.71
N ASN A 591 -11.92 -8.38 25.38
CA ASN A 591 -11.70 -9.44 24.38
C ASN A 591 -12.20 -10.81 24.84
N LEU A 592 -12.40 -11.07 26.13
CA LEU A 592 -13.07 -12.29 26.59
C LEU A 592 -14.54 -12.34 26.13
N SER A 593 -15.20 -11.19 26.03
CA SER A 593 -16.51 -11.08 25.40
C SER A 593 -16.39 -11.37 23.90
N ASP A 594 -15.64 -10.53 23.20
CA ASP A 594 -15.67 -10.48 21.73
C ASP A 594 -14.99 -11.68 21.06
N SER A 595 -13.95 -12.22 21.67
CA SER A 595 -13.14 -13.30 21.09
C SER A 595 -13.44 -14.68 21.68
N LEU A 596 -14.39 -14.79 22.61
CA LEU A 596 -14.82 -16.08 23.16
C LEU A 596 -16.32 -16.16 23.42
N THR A 597 -16.86 -15.30 24.28
CA THR A 597 -18.25 -15.41 24.75
C THR A 597 -19.23 -15.24 23.59
N SER A 598 -19.03 -14.24 22.75
CA SER A 598 -19.92 -13.93 21.63
C SER A 598 -19.88 -14.99 20.53
N PRO A 599 -18.71 -15.45 20.04
CA PRO A 599 -18.70 -16.55 19.08
C PRO A 599 -19.29 -17.85 19.66
N LEU A 600 -19.09 -18.17 20.95
CA LEU A 600 -19.75 -19.33 21.59
C LEU A 600 -21.27 -19.16 21.69
N PHE A 601 -21.75 -17.96 22.01
CA PHE A 601 -23.18 -17.67 22.06
C PHE A 601 -23.84 -17.87 20.69
N TYR A 602 -23.27 -17.31 19.63
CA TYR A 602 -23.79 -17.50 18.27
C TYR A 602 -23.55 -18.91 17.74
N TYR A 603 -22.56 -19.64 18.25
CA TYR A 603 -22.41 -21.07 17.99
C TYR A 603 -23.59 -21.88 18.54
N VAL A 604 -24.01 -21.61 19.77
CA VAL A 604 -25.15 -22.33 20.38
C VAL A 604 -26.45 -22.08 19.62
N ILE A 605 -26.62 -20.90 19.02
CA ILE A 605 -27.85 -20.53 18.30
C ILE A 605 -27.84 -21.01 16.85
N PHE A 606 -26.74 -20.82 16.12
CA PHE A 606 -26.66 -21.04 14.66
C PHE A 606 -25.56 -22.03 14.23
N GLY A 607 -24.94 -22.74 15.17
CA GLY A 607 -23.86 -23.69 14.92
C GLY A 607 -22.55 -23.03 14.44
N PRO A 608 -21.66 -23.79 13.77
CA PRO A 608 -20.35 -23.31 13.31
C PRO A 608 -20.40 -22.01 12.48
N ILE A 609 -21.41 -21.88 11.61
CA ILE A 609 -21.58 -20.70 10.76
C ILE A 609 -21.98 -19.46 11.59
N GLY A 610 -22.73 -19.65 12.67
CA GLY A 610 -23.07 -18.58 13.61
C GLY A 610 -21.86 -17.93 14.26
N ALA A 611 -20.96 -18.76 14.81
CA ALA A 611 -19.71 -18.30 15.41
C ALA A 611 -18.87 -17.50 14.40
N PHE A 612 -18.77 -18.01 13.17
CA PHE A 612 -18.03 -17.35 12.11
C PHE A 612 -18.69 -16.05 11.64
N ALA A 613 -20.01 -16.03 11.48
CA ALA A 613 -20.76 -14.84 11.07
C ALA A 613 -20.60 -13.69 12.07
N PHE A 614 -20.66 -14.00 13.37
CA PHE A 614 -20.36 -13.03 14.41
C PHE A 614 -18.91 -12.53 14.28
N ARG A 615 -17.94 -13.44 14.11
CA ARG A 615 -16.53 -13.05 13.98
C ARG A 615 -16.29 -12.16 12.76
N VAL A 616 -17.01 -12.37 11.65
CA VAL A 616 -16.96 -11.50 10.47
C VAL A 616 -17.47 -10.10 10.81
N ALA A 617 -18.61 -9.98 11.52
CA ALA A 617 -19.15 -8.69 11.96
C ALA A 617 -18.17 -7.93 12.87
N ASN A 618 -17.59 -8.62 13.85
CA ASN A 618 -16.59 -8.06 14.76
C ASN A 618 -15.27 -7.67 14.05
N THR A 619 -14.85 -8.47 13.08
CA THR A 619 -13.69 -8.14 12.22
C THR A 619 -13.97 -6.91 11.36
N LEU A 620 -15.21 -6.73 10.92
CA LEU A 620 -15.58 -5.56 10.14
C LEU A 620 -15.57 -4.30 11.02
N ASP A 621 -16.12 -4.36 12.23
CA ASP A 621 -16.08 -3.23 13.16
C ASP A 621 -14.64 -2.79 13.49
N SER A 622 -13.77 -3.74 13.86
CA SER A 622 -12.35 -3.46 14.12
C SER A 622 -11.55 -2.96 12.90
N ARG A 623 -12.13 -2.97 11.69
CA ARG A 623 -11.48 -2.44 10.47
C ARG A 623 -12.07 -1.13 9.99
N VAL A 624 -13.40 -0.96 10.09
CA VAL A 624 -14.10 0.21 9.53
C VAL A 624 -14.81 1.06 10.57
N GLY A 625 -15.00 0.58 11.81
CA GLY A 625 -15.71 1.26 12.89
C GLY A 625 -15.00 2.47 13.50
N TYR A 626 -13.84 2.87 12.98
CA TYR A 626 -13.09 4.01 13.48
C TYR A 626 -13.75 5.36 13.17
N ARG A 627 -13.59 6.31 14.10
CA ARG A 627 -14.01 7.70 13.90
C ARG A 627 -13.10 8.43 12.91
N GLY A 628 -13.61 9.52 12.34
CA GLY A 628 -12.88 10.35 11.36
C GLY A 628 -13.28 10.00 9.93
N ARG A 629 -12.32 9.56 9.09
CA ARG A 629 -12.58 9.24 7.68
C ARG A 629 -13.66 8.16 7.48
N MET A 630 -13.75 7.20 8.41
CA MET A 630 -14.65 6.06 8.31
C MET A 630 -15.99 6.28 9.03
N GLU A 631 -16.26 7.48 9.58
CA GLU A 631 -17.40 7.73 10.49
C GLU A 631 -18.74 7.19 9.96
N TRP A 632 -19.07 7.46 8.69
CA TRP A 632 -20.34 7.05 8.08
C TRP A 632 -20.30 5.66 7.47
N VAL A 633 -19.19 5.30 6.81
CA VAL A 633 -19.01 3.97 6.19
C VAL A 633 -18.93 2.86 7.25
N GLY A 634 -18.31 3.14 8.39
CA GLY A 634 -18.19 2.23 9.51
C GLY A 634 -19.40 2.15 10.42
N LYS A 635 -20.29 3.15 10.39
CA LYS A 635 -21.36 3.30 11.38
C LYS A 635 -22.28 2.09 11.49
N CYS A 636 -22.67 1.52 10.35
CA CYS A 636 -23.52 0.33 10.32
C CYS A 636 -22.82 -0.85 11.01
N SER A 637 -21.54 -1.08 10.70
CA SER A 637 -20.77 -2.16 11.31
C SER A 637 -20.67 -2.00 12.83
N ALA A 638 -20.32 -0.80 13.31
CA ALA A 638 -20.20 -0.52 14.73
C ALA A 638 -21.51 -0.72 15.49
N ARG A 639 -22.64 -0.26 14.91
CA ARG A 639 -23.95 -0.42 15.54
C ARG A 639 -24.42 -1.87 15.55
N VAL A 640 -24.16 -2.62 14.48
CA VAL A 640 -24.54 -4.04 14.45
C VAL A 640 -23.67 -4.84 15.42
N ASP A 641 -22.37 -4.59 15.52
CA ASP A 641 -21.51 -5.23 16.52
C ASP A 641 -22.00 -4.92 17.96
N ASP A 642 -22.32 -3.65 18.25
CA ASP A 642 -22.92 -3.26 19.54
C ASP A 642 -24.23 -4.01 19.83
N VAL A 643 -25.08 -4.25 18.83
CA VAL A 643 -26.32 -5.03 19.03
C VAL A 643 -26.00 -6.50 19.27
N LEU A 644 -25.08 -7.07 18.50
CA LEU A 644 -24.71 -8.49 18.60
C LEU A 644 -24.03 -8.82 19.92
N ASN A 645 -23.30 -7.88 20.51
CA ASN A 645 -22.58 -8.04 21.78
C ASN A 645 -23.40 -7.71 23.03
N LEU A 646 -24.67 -7.30 22.89
CA LEU A 646 -25.51 -6.88 24.02
C LEU A 646 -25.69 -7.99 25.07
N ILE A 647 -26.04 -9.20 24.65
CA ILE A 647 -26.22 -10.35 25.55
C ILE A 647 -24.85 -10.95 25.95
N PRO A 648 -23.94 -11.24 25.00
CA PRO A 648 -22.65 -11.83 25.33
C PRO A 648 -21.83 -11.06 26.36
N ALA A 649 -21.72 -9.73 26.25
CA ALA A 649 -20.91 -8.95 27.20
C ALA A 649 -21.40 -9.06 28.65
N ARG A 650 -22.72 -9.19 28.85
CA ARG A 650 -23.33 -9.42 30.16
C ARG A 650 -23.10 -10.85 30.64
N MET A 651 -23.15 -11.83 29.74
CA MET A 651 -22.78 -13.21 30.07
C MET A 651 -21.32 -13.30 30.51
N THR A 652 -20.41 -12.56 29.87
CA THR A 652 -19.00 -12.47 30.27
C THR A 652 -18.86 -11.89 31.68
N ALA A 653 -19.56 -10.80 31.98
CA ALA A 653 -19.56 -10.22 33.33
C ALA A 653 -20.05 -11.23 34.38
N VAL A 654 -21.15 -11.94 34.11
CA VAL A 654 -21.67 -13.00 35.00
C VAL A 654 -20.65 -14.12 35.19
N ALA A 655 -20.00 -14.59 34.11
CA ALA A 655 -18.97 -15.62 34.20
C ALA A 655 -17.81 -15.18 35.11
N LEU A 656 -17.32 -13.94 34.97
CA LEU A 656 -16.28 -13.37 35.83
C LEU A 656 -16.72 -13.31 37.31
N ILE A 657 -17.96 -12.93 37.59
CA ILE A 657 -18.52 -12.88 38.95
C ILE A 657 -18.56 -14.29 39.56
N VAL A 658 -19.03 -15.28 38.80
CA VAL A 658 -19.13 -16.67 39.27
C VAL A 658 -17.74 -17.23 39.54
N THR A 659 -16.78 -17.06 38.63
CA THR A 659 -15.42 -17.60 38.83
C THR A 659 -14.69 -16.91 39.98
N GLY A 660 -14.83 -15.59 40.14
CA GLY A 660 -14.30 -14.90 41.32
C GLY A 660 -14.89 -15.42 42.63
N SER A 661 -16.18 -15.78 42.63
CA SER A 661 -16.84 -16.40 43.79
C SER A 661 -16.26 -17.78 44.11
N VAL A 662 -16.09 -18.63 43.08
CA VAL A 662 -15.54 -19.98 43.24
C VAL A 662 -14.11 -19.93 43.79
N TRP A 663 -13.26 -19.03 43.28
CA TRP A 663 -11.90 -18.87 43.78
C TRP A 663 -11.83 -18.43 45.24
N ASN A 664 -12.75 -17.56 45.67
CA ASN A 664 -12.87 -17.18 47.08
C ASN A 664 -13.27 -18.35 47.99
N LEU A 665 -14.01 -19.35 47.48
CA LEU A 665 -14.43 -20.54 48.24
C LEU A 665 -13.34 -21.62 48.30
N VAL A 666 -12.57 -21.81 47.22
CA VAL A 666 -11.55 -22.87 47.10
C VAL A 666 -10.24 -22.51 47.84
N GLY A 667 -10.13 -21.29 48.39
CA GLY A 667 -8.99 -20.88 49.21
C GLY A 667 -7.74 -20.50 48.41
N GLY A 668 -7.90 -20.15 47.13
CA GLY A 668 -6.82 -19.67 46.26
C GLY A 668 -6.53 -18.16 46.44
N GLU A 669 -6.18 -17.49 45.35
CA GLU A 669 -6.03 -16.02 45.35
C GLU A 669 -7.33 -15.35 45.77
N LYS A 670 -7.25 -14.41 46.72
CA LYS A 670 -8.44 -13.69 47.21
C LYS A 670 -8.84 -12.61 46.20
N TYR A 671 -10.07 -12.67 45.75
CA TYR A 671 -10.73 -11.65 44.95
C TYR A 671 -11.70 -10.84 45.83
N ALA A 672 -12.19 -9.72 45.32
CA ALA A 672 -13.29 -9.02 45.97
C ALA A 672 -14.52 -9.94 46.09
N SER A 673 -15.45 -9.57 46.97
CA SER A 673 -16.75 -10.22 47.00
C SER A 673 -17.46 -10.07 45.64
N SER A 674 -18.23 -11.08 45.24
CA SER A 674 -19.03 -11.09 44.02
C SER A 674 -19.99 -9.90 43.96
N LEU A 675 -20.48 -9.45 45.13
CA LEU A 675 -21.31 -8.25 45.28
C LEU A 675 -20.58 -6.97 44.84
N GLU A 676 -19.27 -6.87 45.10
CA GLU A 676 -18.47 -5.72 44.66
C GLU A 676 -18.30 -5.74 43.13
N GLY A 677 -18.04 -6.91 42.54
CA GLY A 677 -17.98 -7.07 41.08
C GLY A 677 -19.30 -6.66 40.40
N ILE A 678 -20.44 -7.11 40.95
CA ILE A 678 -21.78 -6.71 40.47
C ILE A 678 -21.97 -5.19 40.64
N ARG A 679 -21.66 -4.64 41.82
CA ARG A 679 -21.86 -3.22 42.13
C ARG A 679 -21.08 -2.32 41.18
N ILE A 680 -19.80 -2.60 40.96
CA ILE A 680 -18.95 -1.80 40.08
C ILE A 680 -19.35 -2.02 38.62
N GLY A 681 -19.64 -3.25 38.21
CA GLY A 681 -20.16 -3.57 36.88
C GLY A 681 -21.40 -2.74 36.53
N TRP A 682 -22.40 -2.73 37.41
CA TRP A 682 -23.63 -1.94 37.22
C TRP A 682 -23.40 -0.43 37.27
N ARG A 683 -22.53 0.06 38.17
CA ARG A 683 -22.27 1.49 38.35
C ARG A 683 -21.50 2.10 37.18
N ASP A 684 -20.53 1.36 36.64
CA ASP A 684 -19.52 1.93 35.73
C ASP A 684 -19.63 1.42 34.28
N ALA A 685 -20.41 0.37 33.99
CA ALA A 685 -20.52 -0.16 32.62
C ALA A 685 -20.97 0.88 31.58
N GLY A 686 -21.79 1.87 31.98
CA GLY A 686 -22.24 2.94 31.09
C GLY A 686 -21.22 4.05 30.82
N ARG A 687 -20.01 3.99 31.39
CA ARG A 687 -18.96 5.02 31.22
C ARG A 687 -18.14 4.85 29.95
N CYS A 688 -18.15 3.66 29.34
CA CYS A 688 -17.39 3.37 28.12
C CYS A 688 -18.12 3.84 26.86
N GLU A 689 -17.39 4.02 25.76
CA GLU A 689 -17.96 4.47 24.48
C GLU A 689 -18.96 3.46 23.89
N SER A 690 -18.66 2.17 23.99
CA SER A 690 -19.59 1.08 23.63
C SER A 690 -20.46 0.73 24.83
N PRO A 691 -21.77 0.49 24.63
CA PRO A 691 -22.70 0.03 25.68
C PRO A 691 -22.36 -1.37 26.24
N ASN A 692 -21.44 -2.10 25.61
CA ASN A 692 -21.11 -3.47 25.96
C ASN A 692 -19.77 -3.59 26.67
N ALA A 693 -18.74 -2.92 26.15
CA ALA A 693 -17.36 -3.06 26.62
C ALA A 693 -17.21 -2.80 28.13
N GLY A 694 -17.98 -1.85 28.67
CA GLY A 694 -17.92 -1.50 30.09
C GLY A 694 -18.35 -2.61 31.05
N TRP A 695 -19.22 -3.54 30.64
CA TRP A 695 -19.72 -4.62 31.51
C TRP A 695 -18.60 -5.56 32.00
N PRO A 696 -17.85 -6.24 31.11
CA PRO A 696 -16.76 -7.10 31.55
C PRO A 696 -15.61 -6.31 32.20
N MET A 697 -15.26 -5.13 31.66
CA MET A 697 -14.15 -4.32 32.19
C MET A 697 -14.40 -3.81 33.62
N ALA A 698 -15.57 -3.21 33.87
CA ALA A 698 -15.92 -2.70 35.21
C ALA A 698 -16.06 -3.83 36.22
N THR A 699 -16.62 -4.97 35.80
CA THR A 699 -16.72 -6.17 36.64
C THR A 699 -15.33 -6.69 37.02
N MET A 700 -14.40 -6.77 36.07
CA MET A 700 -13.01 -7.16 36.31
C MET A 700 -12.32 -6.19 37.27
N ALA A 701 -12.47 -4.87 37.08
CA ALA A 701 -11.92 -3.85 37.96
C ALA A 701 -12.41 -4.01 39.41
N GLY A 702 -13.71 -4.26 39.58
CA GLY A 702 -14.33 -4.51 40.89
C GLY A 702 -13.82 -5.78 41.56
N LEU A 703 -13.71 -6.89 40.82
CA LEU A 703 -13.21 -8.17 41.36
C LEU A 703 -11.72 -8.11 41.74
N LEU A 704 -10.91 -7.37 40.98
CA LEU A 704 -9.48 -7.20 41.26
C LEU A 704 -9.20 -6.12 42.33
N MET A 705 -10.18 -5.26 42.64
CA MET A 705 -10.06 -4.10 43.53
C MET A 705 -9.09 -3.03 43.02
N VAL A 706 -8.98 -2.88 41.69
CA VAL A 706 -8.10 -1.90 41.04
C VAL A 706 -8.90 -0.83 40.33
N ARG A 707 -8.31 0.36 40.18
CA ARG A 707 -8.84 1.45 39.35
C ARG A 707 -8.33 1.31 37.92
N LEU A 708 -9.22 1.25 36.94
CA LEU A 708 -8.85 1.23 35.51
C LEU A 708 -9.16 2.59 34.88
N GLU A 709 -8.23 3.12 34.09
CA GLU A 709 -8.34 4.48 33.54
C GLU A 709 -7.84 4.58 32.09
N LYS A 710 -8.71 5.16 31.26
CA LYS A 710 -8.36 5.65 29.94
C LYS A 710 -8.37 7.18 29.99
N ARG A 711 -7.17 7.79 29.90
CA ARG A 711 -6.97 9.25 29.93
C ARG A 711 -7.99 9.96 29.03
N ASP A 712 -8.55 11.04 29.55
CA ASP A 712 -9.52 11.90 28.85
C ASP A 712 -10.83 11.19 28.40
N CYS A 713 -11.04 9.92 28.76
CA CYS A 713 -12.17 9.11 28.34
C CYS A 713 -13.04 8.64 29.51
N TYR A 714 -12.50 7.79 30.39
CA TYR A 714 -13.27 7.19 31.51
C TYR A 714 -12.37 6.69 32.64
N ILE A 715 -12.98 6.52 33.82
CA ILE A 715 -12.40 5.85 34.98
C ILE A 715 -13.40 4.78 35.47
N LEU A 716 -12.94 3.53 35.63
CA LEU A 716 -13.69 2.41 36.21
C LEU A 716 -13.17 2.09 37.62
N ASN A 717 -14.08 1.70 38.52
CA ASN A 717 -13.82 1.50 39.95
C ASN A 717 -13.19 2.73 40.65
N GLY A 718 -13.39 3.93 40.10
CA GLY A 718 -12.96 5.20 40.69
C GLY A 718 -14.00 5.84 41.61
N PRO A 719 -13.68 7.02 42.19
CA PRO A 719 -14.64 7.81 42.98
C PRO A 719 -15.87 8.20 42.14
N PRO A 720 -17.04 8.37 42.77
CA PRO A 720 -18.30 8.65 42.06
C PRO A 720 -18.38 10.02 41.34
N SER A 721 -17.41 10.93 41.51
CA SER A 721 -17.50 12.33 41.06
C SER A 721 -16.43 12.80 40.06
N GLN A 722 -15.57 11.92 39.51
CA GLN A 722 -14.56 12.35 38.54
C GLN A 722 -15.06 12.17 37.10
N SER A 723 -15.25 13.30 36.41
CA SER A 723 -15.19 13.35 34.94
C SER A 723 -13.71 13.36 34.51
N PRO A 724 -13.36 12.83 33.32
CA PRO A 724 -11.97 12.77 32.85
C PRO A 724 -11.26 14.14 32.77
N SER A 725 -11.99 15.25 32.81
CA SER A 725 -11.49 16.63 32.71
C SER A 725 -10.96 17.25 34.02
N SER A 726 -11.06 16.58 35.17
CA SER A 726 -10.55 17.11 36.45
C SER A 726 -9.21 16.51 36.85
N THR A 727 -8.16 16.77 36.06
CA THR A 727 -6.78 16.58 36.54
C THR A 727 -6.45 17.74 37.48
N VAL A 728 -6.76 17.58 38.77
CA VAL A 728 -6.25 18.49 39.80
C VAL A 728 -4.89 17.96 40.24
N ALA A 729 -3.88 18.77 39.93
CA ALA A 729 -2.59 18.77 40.57
C ALA A 729 -2.74 18.66 42.10
N ASN A 730 -1.82 17.91 42.72
CA ASN A 730 -1.63 17.73 44.17
C ASN A 730 -2.47 16.61 44.81
N GLY A 731 -1.81 15.46 44.95
CA GLY A 731 -1.58 14.81 46.25
C GLY A 731 -2.80 14.34 47.06
N ILE A 732 -2.85 13.03 47.24
CA ILE A 732 -3.71 12.21 48.12
C ILE A 732 -4.97 11.68 47.40
N ASP A 733 -4.78 10.58 46.66
CA ASP A 733 -5.85 9.72 46.17
C ASP A 733 -6.20 8.69 47.26
N ILE A 734 -7.43 8.74 47.79
CA ILE A 734 -7.94 7.79 48.81
C ILE A 734 -8.73 6.64 48.15
N GLY A 735 -8.72 6.49 46.82
CA GLY A 735 -9.64 5.57 46.12
C GLY A 735 -8.98 4.47 45.28
N ARG A 736 -8.67 3.31 45.90
CA ARG A 736 -8.21 2.04 45.26
C ARG A 736 -6.81 2.08 44.60
N PRO A 737 -6.02 0.98 44.66
CA PRO A 737 -4.68 0.94 44.08
C PRO A 737 -4.68 0.99 42.54
N SER A 738 -3.65 1.60 41.98
CA SER A 738 -3.33 1.49 40.55
C SER A 738 -2.92 0.06 40.20
N PRO A 739 -3.31 -0.46 39.02
CA PRO A 739 -3.05 -1.82 38.62
C PRO A 739 -1.56 -2.05 38.36
N ASN A 740 -1.09 -3.26 38.63
CA ASN A 740 0.28 -3.68 38.40
C ASN A 740 0.33 -5.08 37.75
N HIS A 741 1.54 -5.62 37.55
CA HIS A 741 1.75 -6.93 36.92
C HIS A 741 1.09 -8.10 37.68
N THR A 742 0.97 -8.04 39.01
CA THR A 742 0.29 -9.06 39.81
C THR A 742 -1.22 -9.07 39.54
N ASP A 743 -1.81 -7.89 39.34
CA ASP A 743 -3.23 -7.78 39.00
C ASP A 743 -3.54 -8.30 37.60
N ILE A 744 -2.58 -8.20 36.66
CA ILE A 744 -2.70 -8.85 35.34
C ILE A 744 -2.74 -10.38 35.52
N ARG A 745 -1.88 -10.96 36.38
CA ARG A 745 -1.86 -12.41 36.66
C ARG A 745 -3.19 -12.87 37.29
N ARG A 746 -3.70 -12.12 38.26
CA ARG A 746 -5.01 -12.35 38.89
C ARG A 746 -6.16 -12.26 37.85
N GLY A 747 -6.13 -11.24 37.00
CA GLY A 747 -7.10 -11.08 35.91
C GLY A 747 -7.02 -12.21 34.88
N PHE A 748 -5.82 -12.72 34.59
CA PHE A 748 -5.61 -13.88 33.73
C PHE A 748 -6.29 -15.12 34.30
N VAL A 749 -6.15 -15.40 35.59
CA VAL A 749 -6.80 -16.56 36.25
C VAL A 749 -8.33 -16.46 36.14
N LEU A 750 -8.91 -15.28 36.38
CA LEU A 750 -10.35 -15.07 36.18
C LEU A 750 -10.77 -15.27 34.73
N THR A 751 -10.01 -14.73 33.78
CA THR A 751 -10.29 -14.82 32.34
C THR A 751 -10.23 -16.26 31.84
N GLU A 752 -9.19 -17.00 32.23
CA GLU A 752 -9.00 -18.40 31.86
C GLU A 752 -10.11 -19.29 32.44
N THR A 753 -10.41 -19.13 33.72
CA THR A 753 -11.47 -19.92 34.37
C THR A 753 -12.86 -19.56 33.85
N ALA A 754 -13.14 -18.27 33.62
CA ALA A 754 -14.40 -17.84 33.02
C ALA A 754 -14.54 -18.38 31.59
N GLY A 755 -13.45 -18.36 30.82
CA GLY A 755 -13.44 -18.93 29.48
C GLY A 755 -13.71 -20.44 29.47
N CYS A 756 -13.06 -21.21 30.35
CA CYS A 756 -13.32 -22.63 30.51
C CYS A 756 -14.77 -22.92 30.95
N MET A 757 -15.31 -22.12 31.89
CA MET A 757 -16.71 -22.21 32.31
C MET A 757 -17.65 -21.96 31.13
N LEU A 758 -17.41 -20.92 30.33
CA LEU A 758 -18.22 -20.57 29.16
C LEU A 758 -18.19 -21.67 28.09
N PHE A 759 -17.04 -22.30 27.85
CA PHE A 759 -16.96 -23.49 26.99
C PHE A 759 -17.83 -24.63 27.53
N GLY A 760 -17.75 -24.94 28.82
CA GLY A 760 -18.59 -25.98 29.44
C GLY A 760 -20.09 -25.68 29.32
N VAL A 761 -20.48 -24.42 29.59
CA VAL A 761 -21.87 -23.96 29.41
C VAL A 761 -22.30 -24.07 27.95
N ALA A 762 -21.45 -23.69 27.00
CA ALA A 762 -21.74 -23.81 25.57
C ALA A 762 -21.89 -25.27 25.14
N MET A 763 -21.03 -26.18 25.61
CA MET A 763 -21.16 -27.62 25.35
C MET A 763 -22.49 -28.18 25.86
N VAL A 764 -22.87 -27.83 27.09
CA VAL A 764 -24.15 -28.26 27.68
C VAL A 764 -25.33 -27.63 26.94
N ALA A 765 -25.26 -26.35 26.58
CA ALA A 765 -26.33 -25.69 25.84
C ALA A 765 -26.48 -26.30 24.43
N THR A 766 -25.38 -26.54 23.71
CA THR A 766 -25.39 -27.22 22.41
C THR A 766 -25.93 -28.65 22.52
N TRP A 767 -25.74 -29.32 23.65
CA TRP A 767 -26.33 -30.64 23.90
C TRP A 767 -27.87 -30.60 23.96
N PHE A 768 -28.48 -29.50 24.43
CA PHE A 768 -29.93 -29.38 24.60
C PHE A 768 -30.65 -28.56 23.52
N CYS A 769 -29.97 -27.64 22.84
CA CYS A 769 -30.58 -26.76 21.84
C CYS A 769 -30.73 -27.38 20.44
N PHE A 770 -30.02 -28.47 20.16
CA PHE A 770 -29.96 -29.12 18.85
C PHE A 770 -30.22 -30.61 18.95
#